data_AF-A0A2D9PN56-F1
#
_entry.id   AF-A0A2D9PN56-F1
#
_cell.length_a   1.000
_cell.length_b   1.000
_cell.length_c   1.000
_cell.angle_alpha   90.00
_cell.angle_beta   90.00
_cell.angle_gamma   90.00
#
_symmetry.space_group_name_H-M   'P 1'
#
loop_
_entity.id
_entity.type
_entity.pdbx_description
1 polymer ?
#
loop_
_entity_poly.entity_id
_entity_poly.type
_entity_poly.pdbx_seq_one_letter_code
_entity_poly.pdbx_strand_id
1 'polypeptide(L)'
;MAQSLIGYVINIPLLLLISCCSNLAAEENARWTLSYDAGYRDANGSYAGGSEIMHLVAHQGKLYAANGYWMDAHWVIPPNFQKQSAQVLRLDKSDDNWQVDLEMGATNGYDLRYMKGNILKSVTFSYGADGKPLERPVNLLVMAAGATFERGGAVSAWVRDDTKGTWNHSIVRHGANGGGIRWVPRDLEVYRDKITGVERLILLLGNPGVVSGVYDPNIPGKIRWETVLEYPFPDVGSVSTRPLGIVQANNSLLFSVDDAILRRNDGIRPSYTEIIRLADDVDTDVGGIRGLTAIKNPNGPGQSILFLWAPGGRSTSQVKRLDPDGRGGYSLHDEENMMELMEKQLGRDVTYTLGAHNMMYPIHDPQSGELVHLIGFQGNLAGKNHLQWAGSRLYAGALYAIRRADQTYSIHEVNNAYSPGKPTLVSPRAFCLSPFEDNTLFIGGHDSSNRISDDMAWICKAPLEVVLGIKKGLDLTETPLESNIEEKLQAGPVYELRIYKANENRFDHLLTRFREYTDRIFAKYNMESLGYWVPTDGTVRQKRRILYILKHPSRYDAYSNWIHFTNDREWQQVLEMPTFKGLLAEKPTSLFMNETEYSNQFGKGFNEEAGVLELRTYTAREGKLSALNNRLQSHTTSLFEKHGMANLAYWTAFDAPENKTTLIYMLQHKNREQANTNWKAFLSDPDWQQVSAESTSDGKLLAKPPESLYLRPLDISVP
;
A
#
# COMPACT_ATOMS: atom_id res chain seq x y z
N MET A 1 -79.87 -2.47 60.55
CA MET A 1 -79.05 -3.56 59.94
C MET A 1 -79.36 -3.53 58.45
N ALA A 2 -78.51 -2.86 57.67
CA ALA A 2 -77.41 -3.46 56.91
C ALA A 2 -77.95 -4.34 55.77
N GLN A 3 -77.61 -4.16 54.49
CA GLN A 3 -76.74 -3.27 53.72
C GLN A 3 -77.29 -3.37 52.28
N SER A 4 -77.37 -2.29 51.52
CA SER A 4 -78.19 -2.24 50.30
C SER A 4 -77.55 -1.51 49.12
N LEU A 5 -77.86 -2.05 47.93
CA LEU A 5 -77.99 -1.41 46.59
C LEU A 5 -76.68 -1.04 45.88
N ILE A 6 -76.36 -1.66 44.73
CA ILE A 6 -76.96 -1.52 43.36
C ILE A 6 -76.64 -0.16 42.74
N GLY A 7 -76.10 -0.18 41.51
CA GLY A 7 -76.06 0.98 40.62
C GLY A 7 -75.67 0.64 39.19
N TYR A 8 -76.68 0.51 38.33
CA TYR A 8 -76.60 0.34 36.88
C TYR A 8 -76.19 1.63 36.14
N VAL A 9 -75.68 1.42 34.93
CA VAL A 9 -75.35 2.30 33.78
C VAL A 9 -76.34 3.46 33.51
N ILE A 10 -75.85 4.65 33.07
CA ILE A 10 -76.37 5.52 31.97
C ILE A 10 -75.39 6.71 31.67
N ASN A 11 -74.74 6.63 30.50
CA ASN A 11 -74.61 7.56 29.35
C ASN A 11 -74.24 9.08 29.40
N ILE A 12 -73.30 9.46 28.47
CA ILE A 12 -73.07 10.75 27.71
C ILE A 12 -72.07 11.80 28.31
N PRO A 13 -71.22 12.53 27.53
CA PRO A 13 -70.48 12.27 26.27
C PRO A 13 -68.95 12.47 26.38
N LEU A 14 -68.21 11.92 25.42
CA LEU A 14 -66.77 12.10 25.22
C LEU A 14 -66.48 13.51 24.63
N LEU A 15 -65.91 14.41 25.43
CA LEU A 15 -65.34 15.67 24.94
C LEU A 15 -63.92 15.39 24.41
N LEU A 16 -63.73 15.51 23.10
CA LEU A 16 -62.41 15.49 22.47
C LEU A 16 -61.64 16.75 22.88
N LEU A 17 -60.72 16.60 23.83
CA LEU A 17 -59.63 17.56 24.06
C LEU A 17 -58.48 17.17 23.15
N ILE A 18 -58.34 17.90 22.05
CA ILE A 18 -57.14 17.92 21.21
C ILE A 18 -56.01 18.48 22.07
N SER A 19 -55.22 17.60 22.65
CA SER A 19 -53.92 17.96 23.19
C SER A 19 -52.94 17.95 22.02
N CYS A 20 -52.54 19.14 21.58
CA CYS A 20 -51.36 19.32 20.75
C CYS A 20 -50.14 18.89 21.57
N CYS A 21 -49.82 17.59 21.54
CA CYS A 21 -48.50 17.11 21.89
C CYS A 21 -47.56 17.57 20.77
N SER A 22 -46.92 18.73 20.98
CA SER A 22 -45.67 19.06 20.32
C SER A 22 -44.69 17.90 20.57
N ASN A 23 -44.39 17.15 19.51
CA ASN A 23 -43.26 16.23 19.44
C ASN A 23 -41.97 17.04 19.65
N LEU A 24 -41.57 17.22 20.91
CA LEU A 24 -40.16 17.37 21.26
C LEU A 24 -39.55 15.97 21.12
N ALA A 25 -39.26 15.57 19.88
CA ALA A 25 -38.23 14.58 19.66
C ALA A 25 -36.97 15.17 20.29
N ALA A 26 -36.42 14.50 21.30
CA ALA A 26 -35.09 14.85 21.80
C ALA A 26 -34.15 14.81 20.59
N GLU A 27 -33.58 15.95 20.25
CA GLU A 27 -32.59 16.09 19.17
C GLU A 27 -31.47 15.11 19.50
N GLU A 28 -31.41 13.99 18.79
CA GLU A 28 -30.33 13.03 18.95
C GLU A 28 -29.05 13.76 18.56
N ASN A 29 -28.15 13.95 19.52
CA ASN A 29 -26.95 14.75 19.30
C ASN A 29 -26.15 14.15 18.13
N ALA A 30 -25.92 14.94 17.09
CA ALA A 30 -25.15 14.54 15.91
C ALA A 30 -23.78 13.96 16.33
N ARG A 31 -23.36 12.89 15.67
CA ARG A 31 -22.21 12.06 16.06
C ARG A 31 -21.37 11.67 14.84
N TRP A 32 -20.08 11.43 15.07
CA TRP A 32 -19.20 10.71 14.14
C TRP A 32 -19.45 9.20 14.20
N THR A 33 -19.53 8.52 13.05
CA THR A 33 -19.76 7.07 12.98
C THR A 33 -18.65 6.42 12.17
N LEU A 34 -18.16 5.27 12.61
CA LEU A 34 -17.27 4.44 11.82
C LEU A 34 -18.10 3.63 10.79
N SER A 35 -17.99 3.99 9.52
CA SER A 35 -18.72 3.36 8.42
C SER A 35 -17.96 2.19 7.79
N TYR A 36 -16.64 2.29 7.72
CA TYR A 36 -15.76 1.21 7.29
C TYR A 36 -14.61 1.09 8.26
N ASP A 37 -14.35 -0.15 8.65
CA ASP A 37 -13.25 -0.58 9.49
C ASP A 37 -12.72 -1.87 8.85
N ALA A 38 -11.51 -1.83 8.31
CA ALA A 38 -10.97 -2.95 7.55
C ALA A 38 -10.83 -4.22 8.42
N GLY A 39 -10.78 -5.38 7.77
CA GLY A 39 -10.45 -6.65 8.42
C GLY A 39 -11.62 -7.59 8.63
N TYR A 40 -12.67 -7.53 7.79
CA TYR A 40 -13.83 -8.43 7.88
C TYR A 40 -14.15 -9.10 6.55
N ARG A 41 -14.99 -10.15 6.60
CA ARG A 41 -15.58 -10.75 5.40
C ARG A 41 -16.92 -10.10 5.10
N ASP A 42 -17.09 -9.64 3.87
CA ASP A 42 -18.33 -9.05 3.40
C ASP A 42 -19.46 -10.10 3.26
N ALA A 43 -20.64 -9.68 2.80
CA ALA A 43 -21.80 -10.58 2.70
C ALA A 43 -21.60 -11.72 1.67
N ASN A 44 -20.63 -11.59 0.77
CA ASN A 44 -20.25 -12.60 -0.22
C ASN A 44 -19.04 -13.43 0.22
N GLY A 45 -18.52 -13.19 1.43
CA GLY A 45 -17.36 -13.88 1.98
C GLY A 45 -16.01 -13.33 1.51
N SER A 46 -15.99 -12.25 0.71
CA SER A 46 -14.76 -11.59 0.28
C SER A 46 -14.12 -10.84 1.45
N TYR A 47 -12.79 -10.86 1.54
CA TYR A 47 -12.09 -10.13 2.60
C TYR A 47 -12.04 -8.64 2.27
N ALA A 48 -12.77 -7.82 3.00
CA ALA A 48 -12.72 -6.37 2.93
C ALA A 48 -11.66 -5.88 3.93
N GLY A 49 -10.47 -5.57 3.42
CA GLY A 49 -9.31 -5.25 4.25
C GLY A 49 -8.56 -4.00 3.80
N GLY A 50 -7.28 -3.96 4.12
CA GLY A 50 -6.33 -3.00 3.60
C GLY A 50 -5.92 -1.92 4.59
N SER A 51 -4.83 -1.25 4.28
CA SER A 51 -4.17 -0.30 5.15
C SER A 51 -4.57 1.14 4.93
N GLU A 52 -5.13 1.53 3.78
CA GLU A 52 -5.44 2.93 3.47
C GLU A 52 -6.69 3.07 2.60
N ILE A 53 -7.52 4.09 2.82
CA ILE A 53 -8.52 4.54 1.84
C ILE A 53 -7.94 5.69 1.00
N MET A 54 -7.84 5.46 -0.29
CA MET A 54 -7.18 6.37 -1.24
C MET A 54 -8.17 7.33 -1.90
N HIS A 55 -9.37 6.86 -2.24
CA HIS A 55 -10.41 7.65 -2.91
C HIS A 55 -11.79 7.26 -2.40
N LEU A 56 -12.71 8.23 -2.42
CA LEU A 56 -14.14 8.06 -2.23
C LEU A 56 -14.85 8.74 -3.39
N VAL A 57 -15.84 8.08 -3.99
CA VAL A 57 -16.59 8.65 -5.10
C VAL A 57 -18.04 8.20 -5.12
N ALA A 58 -18.94 9.15 -5.30
CA ALA A 58 -20.33 8.89 -5.60
C ALA A 58 -20.49 8.52 -7.08
N HIS A 59 -21.21 7.44 -7.36
CA HIS A 59 -21.50 7.00 -8.71
C HIS A 59 -22.82 6.24 -8.77
N GLN A 60 -23.75 6.66 -9.64
CA GLN A 60 -25.04 6.00 -9.86
C GLN A 60 -25.83 5.72 -8.56
N GLY A 61 -25.91 6.71 -7.66
CA GLY A 61 -26.64 6.61 -6.38
C GLY A 61 -25.97 5.75 -5.31
N LYS A 62 -24.72 5.32 -5.53
CA LYS A 62 -23.94 4.51 -4.60
C LYS A 62 -22.62 5.20 -4.27
N LEU A 63 -22.01 4.80 -3.17
CA LEU A 63 -20.68 5.28 -2.78
C LEU A 63 -19.66 4.17 -3.01
N TYR A 64 -18.50 4.53 -3.56
CA TYR A 64 -17.39 3.61 -3.80
C TYR A 64 -16.11 4.13 -3.16
N ALA A 65 -15.27 3.21 -2.69
CA ALA A 65 -13.96 3.51 -2.12
C ALA A 65 -12.87 2.69 -2.79
N ALA A 66 -11.70 3.27 -3.02
CA ALA A 66 -10.51 2.50 -3.41
C ALA A 66 -9.56 2.40 -2.23
N ASN A 67 -9.13 1.18 -1.88
CA ASN A 67 -8.20 0.94 -0.78
C ASN A 67 -6.76 0.63 -1.27
N GLY A 68 -5.83 0.45 -0.34
CA GLY A 68 -4.49 -0.08 -0.58
C GLY A 68 -4.03 -1.00 0.54
N TYR A 69 -2.90 -1.70 0.33
CA TYR A 69 -2.33 -2.68 1.26
C TYR A 69 -0.84 -2.41 1.54
N TRP A 70 -0.43 -1.14 1.51
CA TRP A 70 0.96 -0.80 1.82
C TRP A 70 1.22 -1.07 3.31
N MET A 71 2.28 -1.82 3.59
CA MET A 71 2.63 -2.27 4.95
C MET A 71 1.51 -3.07 5.64
N ASP A 72 0.73 -3.82 4.86
CA ASP A 72 -0.25 -4.77 5.36
C ASP A 72 0.29 -6.20 5.20
N ALA A 73 0.20 -7.02 6.25
CA ALA A 73 0.63 -8.40 6.24
C ALA A 73 -0.07 -9.24 5.16
N HIS A 74 -1.34 -8.97 4.83
CA HIS A 74 -2.04 -9.66 3.75
C HIS A 74 -1.41 -9.41 2.38
N TRP A 75 -0.63 -8.33 2.20
CA TRP A 75 0.13 -8.07 0.98
C TRP A 75 1.55 -8.65 1.01
N VAL A 76 2.21 -8.56 2.16
CA VAL A 76 3.62 -8.94 2.33
C VAL A 76 3.77 -10.45 2.53
N ILE A 77 2.85 -11.06 3.26
CA ILE A 77 2.78 -12.49 3.61
C ILE A 77 1.36 -13.05 3.38
N PRO A 78 0.86 -13.02 2.13
CA PRO A 78 -0.54 -13.32 1.86
C PRO A 78 -0.93 -14.74 2.31
N PRO A 79 -2.09 -14.88 2.99
CA PRO A 79 -2.76 -16.16 3.21
C PRO A 79 -2.79 -17.02 1.96
N ASN A 80 -2.24 -18.24 2.01
CA ASN A 80 -2.38 -19.24 0.95
C ASN A 80 -2.10 -18.72 -0.50
N PHE A 81 -1.17 -17.77 -0.69
CA PHE A 81 -0.87 -17.17 -2.01
C PHE A 81 -2.05 -16.43 -2.63
N GLN A 82 -3.02 -16.02 -1.81
CA GLN A 82 -4.05 -15.10 -2.25
C GLN A 82 -3.37 -13.89 -2.86
N LYS A 83 -3.84 -13.49 -4.04
CA LYS A 83 -3.32 -12.32 -4.74
C LYS A 83 -3.95 -11.05 -4.18
N GLN A 84 -4.00 -10.93 -2.85
CA GLN A 84 -4.59 -9.80 -2.19
C GLN A 84 -3.95 -8.54 -2.78
N SER A 85 -4.81 -7.72 -3.37
CA SER A 85 -4.43 -6.48 -4.02
C SER A 85 -5.42 -5.42 -3.59
N ALA A 86 -5.17 -4.20 -4.03
CA ALA A 86 -6.14 -3.14 -3.92
C ALA A 86 -7.50 -3.54 -4.48
N GLN A 87 -8.52 -2.99 -3.85
CA GLN A 87 -9.92 -3.28 -4.07
C GLN A 87 -10.69 -2.00 -4.42
N VAL A 88 -11.86 -2.18 -5.02
CA VAL A 88 -12.93 -1.19 -4.96
C VAL A 88 -14.02 -1.73 -4.04
N LEU A 89 -14.33 -0.98 -3.00
CA LEU A 89 -15.42 -1.24 -2.07
C LEU A 89 -16.66 -0.46 -2.52
N ARG A 90 -17.85 -1.01 -2.29
CA ARG A 90 -19.14 -0.38 -2.60
C ARG A 90 -20.03 -0.34 -1.37
N LEU A 91 -20.70 0.79 -1.19
CA LEU A 91 -21.74 1.00 -0.19
C LEU A 91 -23.05 1.36 -0.91
N ASP A 92 -24.10 0.58 -0.64
CA ASP A 92 -25.40 0.71 -1.31
C ASP A 92 -26.35 1.69 -0.57
N LYS A 93 -26.18 1.88 0.74
CA LYS A 93 -26.90 2.86 1.58
C LYS A 93 -25.99 3.35 2.70
N SER A 94 -26.31 4.51 3.28
CA SER A 94 -25.47 5.16 4.30
C SER A 94 -25.09 4.25 5.48
N ASP A 95 -26.04 3.45 5.97
CA ASP A 95 -25.87 2.59 7.16
C ASP A 95 -25.62 1.10 6.83
N ASP A 96 -25.39 0.77 5.54
CA ASP A 96 -25.05 -0.60 5.15
C ASP A 96 -23.59 -0.94 5.46
N ASN A 97 -23.24 -2.24 5.36
CA ASN A 97 -21.85 -2.68 5.36
C ASN A 97 -21.25 -2.59 3.96
N TRP A 98 -19.99 -2.17 3.88
CA TRP A 98 -19.27 -2.13 2.60
C TRP A 98 -19.04 -3.53 2.03
N GLN A 99 -19.10 -3.63 0.70
CA GLN A 99 -18.91 -4.88 -0.04
C GLN A 99 -17.72 -4.74 -0.99
N VAL A 100 -16.93 -5.81 -1.18
CA VAL A 100 -15.87 -5.83 -2.19
C VAL A 100 -16.52 -5.97 -3.57
N ASP A 101 -16.42 -4.91 -4.39
CA ASP A 101 -17.00 -4.85 -5.74
C ASP A 101 -15.95 -5.13 -6.83
N LEU A 102 -14.66 -4.90 -6.53
CA LEU A 102 -13.53 -5.27 -7.37
C LEU A 102 -12.35 -5.76 -6.52
N GLU A 103 -11.76 -6.90 -6.89
CA GLU A 103 -10.46 -7.37 -6.39
C GLU A 103 -9.45 -7.37 -7.55
N MET A 104 -8.54 -6.39 -7.59
CA MET A 104 -7.71 -6.14 -8.79
C MET A 104 -6.75 -7.29 -9.10
N GLY A 105 -6.23 -7.96 -8.08
CA GLY A 105 -5.30 -9.08 -8.23
C GLY A 105 -5.95 -10.33 -8.85
N ALA A 106 -7.26 -10.48 -8.63
CA ALA A 106 -8.04 -11.60 -9.16
C ALA A 106 -8.62 -11.31 -10.56
N THR A 107 -8.79 -10.04 -10.94
CA THR A 107 -9.61 -9.62 -12.09
C THR A 107 -8.81 -8.98 -13.23
N ASN A 108 -7.50 -9.22 -13.30
CA ASN A 108 -6.65 -8.70 -14.39
C ASN A 108 -6.28 -9.74 -15.45
N GLY A 109 -6.18 -11.03 -15.12
CA GLY A 109 -5.80 -12.07 -16.10
C GLY A 109 -4.32 -12.10 -16.52
N TYR A 110 -3.46 -11.27 -15.90
CA TYR A 110 -2.02 -11.15 -16.20
C TYR A 110 -1.11 -11.53 -15.03
N ASP A 111 -1.66 -12.07 -13.95
CA ASP A 111 -0.93 -12.37 -12.71
C ASP A 111 -0.22 -11.14 -12.10
N LEU A 112 -0.77 -9.95 -12.37
CA LEU A 112 -0.29 -8.70 -11.78
C LEU A 112 -0.94 -8.50 -10.42
N ARG A 113 -0.17 -7.94 -9.48
CA ARG A 113 -0.66 -7.49 -8.18
C ARG A 113 -0.56 -5.97 -8.07
N TYR A 114 -1.55 -5.36 -7.43
CA TYR A 114 -1.67 -3.91 -7.33
C TYR A 114 -1.71 -3.53 -5.86
N MET A 115 -0.69 -2.80 -5.38
CA MET A 115 -0.58 -2.48 -3.96
C MET A 115 -1.59 -1.42 -3.52
N LYS A 116 -1.92 -0.47 -4.38
CA LYS A 116 -2.80 0.66 -4.06
C LYS A 116 -3.81 0.89 -5.17
N GLY A 117 -5.03 1.16 -4.77
CA GLY A 117 -6.07 1.69 -5.64
C GLY A 117 -5.77 3.17 -5.88
N ASN A 118 -4.90 3.42 -6.86
CA ASN A 118 -4.27 4.74 -7.01
C ASN A 118 -5.22 5.85 -7.47
N ILE A 119 -6.27 5.52 -8.23
CA ILE A 119 -7.29 6.47 -8.69
C ILE A 119 -8.64 5.77 -8.77
N LEU A 120 -9.69 6.39 -8.24
CA LEU A 120 -11.08 6.01 -8.49
C LEU A 120 -11.90 7.27 -8.75
N LYS A 121 -12.54 7.35 -9.93
CA LYS A 121 -13.26 8.55 -10.33
C LYS A 121 -14.45 8.23 -11.25
N SER A 122 -15.56 8.91 -11.02
CA SER A 122 -16.74 8.92 -11.88
C SER A 122 -16.54 10.00 -12.94
N VAL A 123 -16.47 9.61 -14.21
CA VAL A 123 -16.20 10.51 -15.34
C VAL A 123 -17.35 10.50 -16.33
N THR A 124 -17.58 11.62 -17.02
CA THR A 124 -18.67 11.74 -17.98
C THR A 124 -18.14 12.19 -19.33
N PHE A 125 -18.39 11.39 -20.36
CA PHE A 125 -18.16 11.77 -21.74
C PHE A 125 -19.44 12.35 -22.35
N SER A 126 -19.36 13.52 -22.97
CA SER A 126 -20.41 14.14 -23.77
C SER A 126 -20.08 14.15 -25.27
N TYR A 127 -18.83 13.86 -25.65
CA TYR A 127 -18.39 13.80 -27.05
C TYR A 127 -17.70 12.48 -27.38
N GLY A 128 -17.88 12.02 -28.61
CA GLY A 128 -17.26 10.80 -29.12
C GLY A 128 -15.82 11.01 -29.61
N ALA A 129 -15.18 9.89 -29.98
CA ALA A 129 -13.84 9.88 -30.55
C ALA A 129 -13.71 10.66 -31.88
N ASP A 130 -14.83 10.96 -32.55
CA ASP A 130 -14.90 11.79 -33.76
C ASP A 130 -15.12 13.29 -33.48
N GLY A 131 -15.16 13.68 -32.20
CA GLY A 131 -15.37 15.06 -31.76
C GLY A 131 -16.82 15.53 -31.84
N LYS A 132 -17.77 14.64 -32.17
CA LYS A 132 -19.20 14.98 -32.21
C LYS A 132 -19.87 14.72 -30.87
N PRO A 133 -20.94 15.47 -30.53
CA PRO A 133 -21.74 15.19 -29.35
C PRO A 133 -22.30 13.76 -29.39
N LEU A 134 -22.28 13.08 -28.24
CA LEU A 134 -23.02 11.83 -28.04
C LEU A 134 -24.51 12.13 -27.93
N GLU A 135 -25.37 11.18 -28.30
CA GLU A 135 -26.83 11.31 -28.14
C GLU A 135 -27.23 11.61 -26.69
N ARG A 136 -26.49 11.04 -25.75
CA ARG A 136 -26.57 11.32 -24.31
C ARG A 136 -25.19 11.24 -23.69
N PRO A 137 -24.89 12.06 -22.67
CA PRO A 137 -23.67 11.89 -21.90
C PRO A 137 -23.58 10.47 -21.31
N VAL A 138 -22.37 9.92 -21.28
CA VAL A 138 -22.08 8.58 -20.77
C VAL A 138 -21.20 8.73 -19.53
N ASN A 139 -21.75 8.35 -18.39
CA ASN A 139 -21.04 8.34 -17.11
C ASN A 139 -20.41 6.96 -16.85
N LEU A 140 -19.13 6.93 -16.50
CA LEU A 140 -18.34 5.72 -16.29
C LEU A 140 -17.60 5.82 -14.96
N LEU A 141 -17.59 4.75 -14.16
CA LEU A 141 -16.70 4.63 -13.02
C LEU A 141 -15.39 3.98 -13.45
N VAL A 142 -14.28 4.71 -13.27
CA VAL A 142 -12.94 4.32 -13.71
C VAL A 142 -12.02 4.18 -12.51
N MET A 143 -11.38 3.01 -12.43
CA MET A 143 -10.36 2.67 -11.45
C MET A 143 -9.03 2.53 -12.19
N ALA A 144 -7.93 3.11 -11.68
CA ALA A 144 -6.60 2.93 -12.25
C ALA A 144 -5.55 2.62 -11.17
N ALA A 145 -4.67 1.66 -11.44
CA ALA A 145 -3.67 1.21 -10.49
C ALA A 145 -2.36 0.82 -11.16
N GLY A 146 -1.28 1.01 -10.40
CA GLY A 146 0.08 0.65 -10.78
C GLY A 146 0.50 -0.72 -10.24
N ALA A 147 1.19 -1.50 -11.06
CA ALA A 147 1.82 -2.75 -10.69
C ALA A 147 3.32 -2.73 -11.03
N THR A 148 4.13 -3.36 -10.18
CA THR A 148 5.57 -3.54 -10.38
C THR A 148 5.89 -5.02 -10.39
N PHE A 149 6.70 -5.46 -11.36
CA PHE A 149 7.20 -6.82 -11.50
C PHE A 149 8.72 -6.80 -11.77
N GLU A 150 9.36 -7.97 -11.77
CA GLU A 150 10.83 -8.10 -11.69
C GLU A 150 11.60 -7.21 -12.68
N ARG A 151 11.10 -7.08 -13.91
CA ARG A 151 11.78 -6.34 -15.01
C ARG A 151 11.00 -5.13 -15.52
N GLY A 152 9.95 -4.71 -14.83
CA GLY A 152 9.10 -3.65 -15.35
C GLY A 152 7.91 -3.31 -14.47
N GLY A 153 7.04 -2.47 -15.01
CA GLY A 153 5.78 -2.13 -14.37
C GLY A 153 4.71 -1.87 -15.40
N ALA A 154 3.48 -1.74 -14.91
CA ALA A 154 2.31 -1.50 -15.72
C ALA A 154 1.35 -0.57 -14.99
N VAL A 155 0.64 0.26 -15.75
CA VAL A 155 -0.58 0.91 -15.31
C VAL A 155 -1.75 0.21 -15.99
N SER A 156 -2.73 -0.17 -15.19
CA SER A 156 -3.98 -0.76 -15.64
C SER A 156 -5.16 0.12 -15.29
N ALA A 157 -6.23 0.00 -16.06
CA ALA A 157 -7.51 0.63 -15.80
C ALA A 157 -8.63 -0.41 -15.82
N TRP A 158 -9.59 -0.24 -14.92
CA TRP A 158 -10.83 -0.98 -14.90
C TRP A 158 -12.00 -0.01 -15.06
N VAL A 159 -12.95 -0.38 -15.89
CA VAL A 159 -14.18 0.39 -16.07
C VAL A 159 -15.36 -0.46 -15.69
N ARG A 160 -16.18 0.05 -14.78
CA ARG A 160 -17.36 -0.65 -14.28
C ARG A 160 -18.44 -0.73 -15.36
N ASP A 161 -19.02 -1.91 -15.53
CA ASP A 161 -20.26 -2.14 -16.24
C ASP A 161 -21.41 -2.13 -15.22
N ASP A 162 -22.09 -0.99 -15.12
CA ASP A 162 -23.14 -0.80 -14.12
C ASP A 162 -24.35 -1.70 -14.31
N THR A 163 -24.57 -2.18 -15.54
CA THR A 163 -25.70 -3.08 -15.83
C THR A 163 -25.44 -4.49 -15.32
N LYS A 164 -24.18 -4.94 -15.36
CA LYS A 164 -23.79 -6.30 -14.95
C LYS A 164 -23.23 -6.35 -13.53
N GLY A 165 -22.80 -5.21 -12.99
CA GLY A 165 -22.08 -5.17 -11.72
C GLY A 165 -20.68 -5.78 -11.82
N THR A 166 -20.05 -5.72 -12.99
CA THR A 166 -18.72 -6.30 -13.26
C THR A 166 -17.75 -5.24 -13.74
N TRP A 167 -16.45 -5.50 -13.70
CA TRP A 167 -15.41 -4.57 -14.15
C TRP A 167 -14.66 -5.11 -15.37
N ASN A 168 -14.42 -4.23 -16.35
CA ASN A 168 -13.64 -4.54 -17.54
C ASN A 168 -12.22 -4.04 -17.38
N HIS A 169 -11.25 -4.94 -17.35
CA HIS A 169 -9.82 -4.62 -17.24
C HIS A 169 -9.20 -4.26 -18.60
N SER A 170 -8.26 -3.32 -18.58
CA SER A 170 -7.36 -3.01 -19.68
C SER A 170 -5.97 -2.64 -19.17
N ILE A 171 -4.91 -3.11 -19.85
CA ILE A 171 -3.56 -2.58 -19.64
C ILE A 171 -3.47 -1.26 -20.42
N VAL A 172 -3.28 -0.15 -19.69
CA VAL A 172 -3.10 1.16 -20.30
C VAL A 172 -1.70 1.26 -20.91
N ARG A 173 -0.68 0.92 -20.11
CA ARG A 173 0.72 0.99 -20.51
C ARG A 173 1.57 0.08 -19.64
N HIS A 174 2.65 -0.45 -20.20
CA HIS A 174 3.68 -1.18 -19.47
C HIS A 174 5.07 -0.89 -20.05
N GLY A 175 6.12 -1.16 -19.28
CA GLY A 175 7.49 -0.93 -19.72
C GLY A 175 8.52 -1.24 -18.64
N ALA A 176 9.78 -0.93 -18.92
CA ALA A 176 10.89 -1.18 -18.00
C ALA A 176 10.87 -0.22 -16.78
N ASN A 177 11.42 -0.68 -15.66
CA ASN A 177 11.70 0.16 -14.48
C ASN A 177 13.12 0.74 -14.48
N GLY A 178 13.83 0.63 -15.61
CA GLY A 178 15.19 1.15 -15.74
C GLY A 178 15.24 2.63 -15.39
N GLY A 179 16.31 3.06 -14.72
CA GLY A 179 16.47 4.46 -14.31
C GLY A 179 15.55 4.92 -13.15
N GLY A 180 14.89 3.99 -12.45
CA GLY A 180 14.05 4.33 -11.29
C GLY A 180 12.61 4.73 -11.65
N ILE A 181 12.16 4.41 -12.88
CA ILE A 181 10.78 4.66 -13.33
C ILE A 181 9.78 3.94 -12.42
N ARG A 182 8.81 4.70 -11.90
CA ARG A 182 7.69 4.17 -11.12
C ARG A 182 6.38 4.29 -11.89
N TRP A 183 5.70 3.16 -12.03
CA TRP A 183 4.41 3.01 -12.70
C TRP A 183 3.28 3.19 -11.69
N VAL A 184 3.07 4.43 -11.25
CA VAL A 184 2.10 4.75 -10.20
C VAL A 184 1.20 5.86 -10.73
N PRO A 185 -0.02 5.55 -11.20
CA PRO A 185 -0.90 6.59 -11.68
C PRO A 185 -1.32 7.49 -10.52
N ARG A 186 -1.63 8.76 -10.82
CA ARG A 186 -1.85 9.77 -9.76
C ARG A 186 -3.15 10.52 -9.85
N ASP A 187 -3.61 10.84 -11.05
CA ASP A 187 -4.88 11.52 -11.25
C ASP A 187 -5.37 11.33 -12.69
N LEU A 188 -6.67 11.56 -12.92
CA LEU A 188 -7.33 11.46 -14.22
C LEU A 188 -8.35 12.58 -14.41
N GLU A 189 -8.50 13.09 -15.64
CA GLU A 189 -9.46 14.16 -15.95
C GLU A 189 -10.01 14.03 -17.37
N VAL A 190 -11.32 14.22 -17.54
CA VAL A 190 -11.92 14.30 -18.89
C VAL A 190 -11.79 15.72 -19.41
N TYR A 191 -11.16 15.89 -20.57
CA TYR A 191 -10.93 17.18 -21.18
C TYR A 191 -11.30 17.16 -22.66
N ARG A 192 -12.04 18.18 -23.11
CA ARG A 192 -12.34 18.38 -24.53
C ARG A 192 -11.29 19.27 -25.16
N ASP A 193 -10.52 18.69 -26.05
CA ASP A 193 -9.53 19.41 -26.86
C ASP A 193 -10.25 20.41 -27.78
N LYS A 194 -9.92 21.70 -27.66
CA LYS A 194 -10.66 22.76 -28.36
C LYS A 194 -10.34 22.86 -29.85
N ILE A 195 -9.22 22.30 -30.30
CA ILE A 195 -8.83 22.35 -31.70
C ILE A 195 -9.45 21.18 -32.45
N THR A 196 -9.38 19.98 -31.87
CA THR A 196 -9.90 18.76 -32.49
C THR A 196 -11.38 18.51 -32.18
N GLY A 197 -11.91 19.12 -31.11
CA GLY A 197 -13.25 18.88 -30.60
C GLY A 197 -13.43 17.55 -29.86
N VAL A 198 -12.40 16.69 -29.87
CA VAL A 198 -12.41 15.35 -29.26
C VAL A 198 -12.29 15.47 -27.75
N GLU A 199 -13.15 14.75 -27.05
CA GLU A 199 -13.09 14.63 -25.61
C GLU A 199 -12.30 13.38 -25.21
N ARG A 200 -11.35 13.58 -24.28
CA ARG A 200 -10.36 12.59 -23.89
C ARG A 200 -10.35 12.44 -22.39
N LEU A 201 -10.18 11.21 -21.93
CA LEU A 201 -9.75 10.94 -20.56
C LEU A 201 -8.22 11.01 -20.51
N ILE A 202 -7.69 12.01 -19.83
CA ILE A 202 -6.26 12.21 -19.62
C ILE A 202 -5.86 11.52 -18.33
N LEU A 203 -4.80 10.71 -18.35
CA LEU A 203 -4.32 9.93 -17.23
C LEU A 203 -2.84 10.16 -16.99
N LEU A 204 -2.50 10.52 -15.74
CA LEU A 204 -1.12 10.64 -15.27
C LEU A 204 -0.61 9.25 -14.85
N LEU A 205 0.44 8.73 -15.50
CA LEU A 205 0.95 7.36 -15.33
C LEU A 205 2.04 7.20 -14.27
N GLY A 206 2.48 8.29 -13.65
CA GLY A 206 3.69 8.34 -12.82
C GLY A 206 4.89 8.84 -13.63
N ASN A 207 6.08 8.28 -13.41
CA ASN A 207 7.27 8.65 -14.18
C ASN A 207 7.15 8.48 -15.71
N PRO A 208 6.38 7.52 -16.25
CA PRO A 208 6.19 7.43 -17.69
C PRO A 208 5.56 8.68 -18.30
N GLY A 209 4.83 9.50 -17.54
CA GLY A 209 4.23 10.75 -18.02
C GLY A 209 2.72 10.67 -18.19
N VAL A 210 2.20 11.17 -19.32
CA VAL A 210 0.77 11.38 -19.57
C VAL A 210 0.32 10.59 -20.80
N VAL A 211 -0.82 9.92 -20.68
CA VAL A 211 -1.52 9.27 -21.79
C VAL A 211 -2.97 9.73 -21.83
N SER A 212 -3.63 9.56 -22.97
CA SER A 212 -5.05 9.79 -23.09
C SER A 212 -5.79 8.59 -23.67
N GLY A 213 -7.11 8.56 -23.45
CA GLY A 213 -8.02 7.62 -24.09
C GLY A 213 -9.30 8.33 -24.51
N VAL A 214 -9.99 7.77 -25.51
CA VAL A 214 -11.27 8.30 -26.00
C VAL A 214 -12.40 7.32 -25.69
N TYR A 215 -13.61 7.86 -25.54
CA TYR A 215 -14.80 7.01 -25.45
C TYR A 215 -15.02 6.23 -26.75
N ASP A 216 -15.14 4.91 -26.64
CA ASP A 216 -15.41 4.01 -27.76
C ASP A 216 -16.43 2.94 -27.31
N PRO A 217 -17.70 3.03 -27.73
CA PRO A 217 -18.74 2.11 -27.28
C PRO A 217 -18.55 0.67 -27.76
N ASN A 218 -17.65 0.42 -28.72
CA ASN A 218 -17.50 -0.88 -29.38
C ASN A 218 -16.50 -1.80 -28.68
N ILE A 219 -15.81 -1.33 -27.65
CA ILE A 219 -14.83 -2.12 -26.90
C ILE A 219 -15.27 -2.34 -25.45
N PRO A 220 -14.83 -3.44 -24.82
CA PRO A 220 -14.99 -3.62 -23.38
C PRO A 220 -14.40 -2.44 -22.61
N GLY A 221 -15.08 -2.01 -21.55
CA GLY A 221 -14.69 -0.85 -20.73
C GLY A 221 -14.84 0.52 -21.41
N LYS A 222 -15.16 0.57 -22.71
CA LYS A 222 -15.53 1.78 -23.46
C LYS A 222 -14.50 2.91 -23.51
N ILE A 223 -13.23 2.63 -23.18
CA ILE A 223 -12.13 3.60 -23.23
C ILE A 223 -11.01 3.03 -24.07
N ARG A 224 -10.75 3.65 -25.23
CA ARG A 224 -9.66 3.26 -26.12
C ARG A 224 -8.44 4.14 -25.84
N TRP A 225 -7.44 3.56 -25.20
CA TRP A 225 -6.18 4.23 -24.85
C TRP A 225 -5.29 4.45 -26.07
N GLU A 226 -4.63 5.61 -26.11
CA GLU A 226 -3.62 5.93 -27.12
C GLU A 226 -2.33 5.13 -26.88
N THR A 227 -1.68 4.72 -27.97
CA THR A 227 -0.42 3.96 -27.92
C THR A 227 0.81 4.85 -27.79
N VAL A 228 0.66 6.15 -27.99
CA VAL A 228 1.71 7.16 -27.87
C VAL A 228 1.38 8.06 -26.68
N LEU A 229 2.38 8.37 -25.87
CA LEU A 229 2.24 9.27 -24.73
C LEU A 229 2.07 10.71 -25.22
N GLU A 230 1.24 11.51 -24.53
CA GLU A 230 1.13 12.94 -24.81
C GLU A 230 2.33 13.73 -24.25
N TYR A 231 2.85 13.30 -23.10
CA TYR A 231 4.00 13.91 -22.43
C TYR A 231 4.80 12.83 -21.70
N PRO A 232 6.14 12.90 -21.61
CA PRO A 232 7.02 13.91 -22.22
C PRO A 232 7.54 13.51 -23.62
N PHE A 233 6.93 12.52 -24.26
CA PHE A 233 7.31 12.08 -25.60
C PHE A 233 6.90 13.11 -26.68
N PRO A 234 7.70 13.39 -27.71
CA PRO A 234 9.00 12.77 -28.07
C PRO A 234 10.24 13.42 -27.42
N ASP A 235 10.06 14.46 -26.60
CA ASP A 235 11.16 15.31 -26.12
C ASP A 235 12.10 14.59 -25.14
N VAL A 236 11.54 13.82 -24.20
CA VAL A 236 12.28 12.92 -23.31
C VAL A 236 11.52 11.61 -23.06
N GLY A 237 12.21 10.57 -22.58
CA GLY A 237 11.62 9.24 -22.40
C GLY A 237 10.72 9.07 -21.17
N SER A 238 11.02 9.78 -20.08
CA SER A 238 10.29 9.75 -18.80
C SER A 238 10.61 10.99 -17.98
N VAL A 239 9.75 11.32 -17.01
CA VAL A 239 9.99 12.42 -16.06
C VAL A 239 10.72 11.92 -14.81
N SER A 240 11.49 12.81 -14.16
CA SER A 240 12.27 12.49 -12.96
C SER A 240 11.37 12.31 -11.73
N THR A 241 10.48 13.26 -11.49
CA THR A 241 9.45 13.20 -10.44
C THR A 241 8.07 13.11 -11.08
N ARG A 242 7.29 12.16 -10.59
CA ARG A 242 5.97 11.84 -11.14
C ARG A 242 5.01 13.05 -11.11
N PRO A 243 4.09 13.18 -12.09
CA PRO A 243 2.98 14.11 -12.01
C PRO A 243 2.06 13.77 -10.83
N LEU A 244 1.47 14.76 -10.16
CA LEU A 244 0.72 14.52 -8.91
C LEU A 244 -0.73 14.99 -8.89
N GLY A 245 -1.13 15.89 -9.79
CA GLY A 245 -2.51 16.34 -9.92
C GLY A 245 -2.79 16.92 -11.30
N ILE A 246 -4.05 16.91 -11.71
CA ILE A 246 -4.53 17.49 -12.97
C ILE A 246 -5.82 18.27 -12.70
N VAL A 247 -6.01 19.40 -13.39
CA VAL A 247 -7.16 20.27 -13.17
C VAL A 247 -7.53 21.02 -14.44
N GLN A 248 -8.82 21.27 -14.62
CA GLN A 248 -9.32 22.20 -15.63
C GLN A 248 -9.56 23.58 -15.01
N ALA A 249 -8.97 24.62 -15.60
CA ALA A 249 -9.23 26.00 -15.23
C ALA A 249 -9.02 26.95 -16.39
N ASN A 250 -9.81 28.03 -16.44
CA ASN A 250 -9.74 29.04 -17.51
C ASN A 250 -9.78 28.39 -18.90
N ASN A 251 -10.72 27.45 -19.03
CA ASN A 251 -10.90 26.58 -20.19
C ASN A 251 -9.70 25.68 -20.54
N SER A 252 -8.61 25.65 -19.79
CA SER A 252 -7.42 24.87 -20.16
C SER A 252 -7.21 23.69 -19.22
N LEU A 253 -6.50 22.67 -19.68
CA LEU A 253 -6.04 21.58 -18.84
C LEU A 253 -4.65 21.89 -18.29
N LEU A 254 -4.46 21.73 -16.98
CA LEU A 254 -3.18 21.90 -16.31
C LEU A 254 -2.83 20.66 -15.50
N PHE A 255 -1.56 20.30 -15.42
CA PHE A 255 -1.11 19.27 -14.48
C PHE A 255 0.22 19.67 -13.83
N SER A 256 0.49 19.12 -12.65
CA SER A 256 1.76 19.29 -11.96
C SER A 256 2.73 18.19 -12.31
N VAL A 257 4.00 18.51 -12.48
CA VAL A 257 5.10 17.56 -12.64
C VAL A 257 6.37 18.16 -12.05
N ASP A 258 7.13 17.37 -11.31
CA ASP A 258 8.25 17.86 -10.50
C ASP A 258 7.81 19.03 -9.58
N ASP A 259 8.41 20.20 -9.78
CA ASP A 259 8.17 21.49 -9.14
C ASP A 259 7.46 22.48 -10.07
N ALA A 260 6.90 22.01 -11.19
CA ALA A 260 6.28 22.83 -12.22
C ALA A 260 4.79 22.52 -12.41
N ILE A 261 4.06 23.52 -12.94
CA ILE A 261 2.71 23.35 -13.49
C ILE A 261 2.77 23.61 -14.99
N LEU A 262 2.28 22.64 -15.76
CA LEU A 262 2.20 22.72 -17.21
C LEU A 262 0.76 22.91 -17.66
N ARG A 263 0.55 23.74 -18.67
CA ARG A 263 -0.72 23.88 -19.39
C ARG A 263 -0.64 23.12 -20.70
N ARG A 264 -1.66 22.31 -21.00
CA ARG A 264 -1.81 21.65 -22.29
C ARG A 264 -2.14 22.67 -23.38
N ASN A 265 -1.43 22.58 -24.49
CA ASN A 265 -1.75 23.27 -25.74
C ASN A 265 -2.48 22.27 -26.64
N ASP A 266 -3.71 22.60 -27.01
CA ASP A 266 -4.61 21.70 -27.74
C ASP A 266 -4.13 21.45 -29.16
N GLY A 267 -4.56 20.32 -29.74
CA GLY A 267 -4.21 19.91 -31.10
C GLY A 267 -4.15 18.40 -31.27
N ILE A 268 -3.97 17.98 -32.53
CA ILE A 268 -3.81 16.56 -32.90
C ILE A 268 -2.58 15.95 -32.21
N ARG A 269 -1.52 16.73 -32.07
CA ARG A 269 -0.33 16.43 -31.28
C ARG A 269 -0.20 17.52 -30.22
N PRO A 270 -0.74 17.31 -29.01
CA PRO A 270 -0.67 18.33 -27.98
C PRO A 270 0.77 18.62 -27.60
N SER A 271 1.03 19.85 -27.21
CA SER A 271 2.28 20.27 -26.58
C SER A 271 1.97 20.87 -25.21
N TYR A 272 2.99 21.24 -24.44
CA TYR A 272 2.79 21.77 -23.10
C TYR A 272 3.60 23.04 -22.89
N THR A 273 2.99 24.03 -22.24
CA THR A 273 3.65 25.26 -21.83
C THR A 273 3.81 25.26 -20.31
N GLU A 274 5.03 25.42 -19.85
CA GLU A 274 5.31 25.66 -18.44
C GLU A 274 4.72 27.01 -18.02
N ILE A 275 3.90 26.97 -16.97
CA ILE A 275 3.24 28.15 -16.42
C ILE A 275 4.06 28.74 -15.27
N ILE A 276 4.61 27.87 -14.44
CA ILE A 276 5.48 28.22 -13.33
C ILE A 276 6.37 27.02 -12.98
N ARG A 277 7.52 27.33 -12.38
CA ARG A 277 8.41 26.39 -11.72
C ARG A 277 8.86 27.00 -10.39
N LEU A 278 8.77 26.23 -9.30
CA LEU A 278 9.06 26.71 -7.94
C LEU A 278 10.55 26.60 -7.56
N ALA A 279 11.38 25.92 -8.37
CA ALA A 279 12.83 25.87 -8.31
C ALA A 279 13.43 25.28 -7.01
N ASP A 280 12.76 24.30 -6.39
CA ASP A 280 13.30 23.52 -5.26
C ASP A 280 13.64 22.08 -5.65
N ASP A 281 14.48 21.43 -4.84
CA ASP A 281 14.72 20.00 -4.92
C ASP A 281 13.48 19.22 -4.44
N VAL A 282 12.93 18.38 -5.33
CA VAL A 282 11.72 17.58 -5.07
C VAL A 282 12.07 16.10 -5.03
N ASP A 283 11.69 15.47 -3.92
CA ASP A 283 11.76 14.01 -3.77
C ASP A 283 10.59 13.35 -4.53
N THR A 284 10.83 12.24 -5.24
CA THR A 284 9.79 11.49 -5.95
C THR A 284 8.80 10.77 -5.02
N ASP A 285 9.25 10.41 -3.80
CA ASP A 285 8.45 9.73 -2.78
C ASP A 285 7.44 10.68 -2.14
N VAL A 286 7.92 11.86 -1.73
CA VAL A 286 7.09 12.93 -1.14
C VAL A 286 6.38 13.74 -2.20
N GLY A 287 6.99 14.01 -3.35
CA GLY A 287 6.41 14.75 -4.47
C GLY A 287 6.24 16.25 -4.23
N GLY A 288 6.30 17.06 -5.29
CA GLY A 288 6.20 18.52 -5.26
C GLY A 288 4.77 19.08 -5.16
N ILE A 289 4.23 19.59 -6.27
CA ILE A 289 2.92 20.28 -6.29
C ILE A 289 1.76 19.28 -6.25
N ARG A 290 0.93 19.34 -5.21
CA ARG A 290 -0.16 18.40 -4.91
C ARG A 290 -1.52 19.11 -4.82
N GLY A 291 -2.62 18.38 -4.98
CA GLY A 291 -3.93 18.92 -4.66
C GLY A 291 -4.45 19.97 -5.64
N LEU A 292 -4.00 19.99 -6.89
CA LEU A 292 -4.39 21.01 -7.89
C LEU A 292 -5.91 21.15 -7.93
N THR A 293 -6.41 22.34 -7.58
CA THR A 293 -7.85 22.62 -7.47
C THR A 293 -8.16 23.99 -8.07
N ALA A 294 -9.15 24.06 -8.95
CA ALA A 294 -9.60 25.31 -9.54
C ALA A 294 -10.60 25.98 -8.60
N ILE A 295 -10.35 27.25 -8.28
CA ILE A 295 -11.23 28.08 -7.45
C ILE A 295 -11.59 29.36 -8.18
N LYS A 296 -12.65 30.05 -7.76
CA LYS A 296 -12.92 31.41 -8.25
C LYS A 296 -11.74 32.32 -7.92
N ASN A 297 -11.27 33.11 -8.90
CA ASN A 297 -10.20 34.06 -8.66
C ASN A 297 -10.66 35.16 -7.69
N PRO A 298 -10.05 35.32 -6.50
CA PRO A 298 -10.47 36.34 -5.54
C PRO A 298 -9.98 37.75 -5.94
N ASN A 299 -8.97 37.84 -6.81
CA ASN A 299 -8.32 39.09 -7.22
C ASN A 299 -8.75 39.57 -8.62
N GLY A 300 -9.69 38.89 -9.29
CA GLY A 300 -10.07 39.24 -10.66
C GLY A 300 -11.01 38.24 -11.32
N PRO A 301 -11.16 38.32 -12.67
CA PRO A 301 -11.97 37.37 -13.42
C PRO A 301 -11.28 35.99 -13.52
N GLY A 302 -12.06 34.98 -13.90
CA GLY A 302 -11.58 33.63 -14.16
C GLY A 302 -11.40 32.80 -12.88
N GLN A 303 -10.54 31.78 -12.99
CA GLN A 303 -10.25 30.82 -11.95
C GLN A 303 -8.78 30.89 -11.55
N SER A 304 -8.51 30.77 -10.26
CA SER A 304 -7.16 30.56 -9.72
C SER A 304 -6.90 29.07 -9.52
N ILE A 305 -5.62 28.69 -9.51
CA ILE A 305 -5.20 27.32 -9.17
C ILE A 305 -4.68 27.30 -7.74
N LEU A 306 -5.37 26.59 -6.88
CA LEU A 306 -4.97 26.33 -5.50
C LEU A 306 -4.24 24.99 -5.42
N PHE A 307 -3.16 24.93 -4.65
CA PHE A 307 -2.37 23.71 -4.49
C PHE A 307 -1.55 23.72 -3.20
N LEU A 308 -1.10 22.54 -2.80
CA LEU A 308 -0.19 22.36 -1.68
C LEU A 308 1.22 22.11 -2.20
N TRP A 309 2.18 22.88 -1.70
CA TRP A 309 3.59 22.77 -2.02
C TRP A 309 4.34 22.01 -0.94
N ALA A 310 4.92 20.86 -1.32
CA ALA A 310 5.66 19.98 -0.44
C ALA A 310 7.08 19.71 -0.98
N PRO A 311 8.07 20.59 -0.71
CA PRO A 311 9.44 20.36 -1.15
C PRO A 311 10.10 19.27 -0.30
N GLY A 312 10.09 18.03 -0.79
CA GLY A 312 10.84 16.90 -0.25
C GLY A 312 10.61 16.60 1.25
N GLY A 313 11.61 15.96 1.88
CA GLY A 313 11.53 15.45 3.26
C GLY A 313 11.47 16.49 4.39
N ARG A 314 11.43 17.79 4.07
CA ARG A 314 11.27 18.91 5.03
C ARG A 314 10.00 19.72 4.78
N SER A 315 9.04 19.14 4.06
CA SER A 315 7.78 19.80 3.72
C SER A 315 7.07 20.36 4.96
N THR A 316 6.75 21.66 4.89
CA THR A 316 5.85 22.36 5.80
C THR A 316 4.44 22.48 5.22
N SER A 317 4.23 21.99 3.99
CA SER A 317 2.97 22.04 3.25
C SER A 317 2.39 23.45 3.13
N GLN A 318 3.06 24.31 2.37
CA GLN A 318 2.57 25.65 2.07
C GLN A 318 1.39 25.56 1.09
N VAL A 319 0.25 26.13 1.43
CA VAL A 319 -0.84 26.32 0.47
C VAL A 319 -0.55 27.56 -0.36
N LYS A 320 -0.54 27.36 -1.67
CA LYS A 320 -0.23 28.35 -2.69
C LYS A 320 -1.38 28.51 -3.66
N ARG A 321 -1.55 29.72 -4.18
CA ARG A 321 -2.56 30.09 -5.17
C ARG A 321 -1.92 30.79 -6.36
N LEU A 322 -2.27 30.36 -7.56
CA LEU A 322 -1.88 31.01 -8.83
C LEU A 322 -3.06 31.73 -9.45
N ASP A 323 -2.92 33.04 -9.59
CA ASP A 323 -3.93 33.89 -10.22
C ASP A 323 -3.55 34.21 -11.66
N PRO A 324 -4.48 34.13 -12.61
CA PRO A 324 -4.25 34.68 -13.93
C PRO A 324 -4.07 36.21 -13.84
N ASP A 325 -2.99 36.74 -14.42
CA ASP A 325 -2.66 38.16 -14.35
C ASP A 325 -3.37 39.04 -15.41
N GLY A 326 -4.23 38.41 -16.23
CA GLY A 326 -4.97 39.06 -17.32
C GLY A 326 -4.14 39.34 -18.58
N ARG A 327 -2.82 39.10 -18.57
CA ARG A 327 -1.90 39.30 -19.71
C ARG A 327 -1.33 37.99 -20.25
N GLY A 328 -1.91 36.86 -19.83
CA GLY A 328 -1.49 35.52 -20.21
C GLY A 328 -0.45 34.89 -19.27
N GLY A 329 -0.05 35.60 -18.20
CA GLY A 329 0.82 35.10 -17.14
C GLY A 329 0.04 34.78 -15.85
N TYR A 330 0.79 34.47 -14.79
CA TYR A 330 0.24 34.15 -13.49
C TYR A 330 1.00 34.85 -12.36
N SER A 331 0.30 35.19 -11.29
CA SER A 331 0.87 35.68 -10.02
C SER A 331 0.75 34.61 -8.95
N LEU A 332 1.84 34.33 -8.25
CA LEU A 332 1.88 33.34 -7.18
C LEU A 332 1.65 34.01 -5.82
N HIS A 333 0.79 33.41 -5.01
CA HIS A 333 0.44 33.85 -3.67
C HIS A 333 0.62 32.71 -2.67
N ASP A 334 1.19 33.02 -1.50
CA ASP A 334 1.15 32.15 -0.33
C ASP A 334 -0.10 32.48 0.46
N GLU A 335 -0.92 31.46 0.76
CA GLU A 335 -2.13 31.67 1.56
C GLU A 335 -1.94 31.27 3.01
N GLU A 336 -1.47 30.04 3.26
CA GLU A 336 -1.44 29.48 4.61
C GLU A 336 -0.46 28.31 4.73
N ASN A 337 0.02 28.02 5.93
CA ASN A 337 0.95 26.92 6.18
C ASN A 337 0.33 25.81 7.06
N MET A 338 0.24 24.58 6.54
CA MET A 338 -0.42 23.48 7.28
C MET A 338 0.33 23.10 8.56
N MET A 339 1.66 23.25 8.59
CA MET A 339 2.46 22.98 9.79
C MET A 339 2.14 24.00 10.88
N GLU A 340 2.14 25.30 10.56
CA GLU A 340 1.81 26.36 11.53
C GLU A 340 0.38 26.24 12.08
N LEU A 341 -0.59 25.93 11.20
CA LEU A 341 -1.96 25.65 11.62
C LEU A 341 -2.06 24.45 12.58
N MET A 342 -1.32 23.38 12.29
CA MET A 342 -1.28 22.19 13.13
C MET A 342 -0.62 22.47 14.49
N GLU A 343 0.50 23.19 14.50
CA GLU A 343 1.19 23.59 15.74
C GLU A 343 0.28 24.43 16.63
N LYS A 344 -0.44 25.40 16.04
CA LYS A 344 -1.42 26.22 16.74
C LYS A 344 -2.57 25.39 17.29
N GLN A 345 -3.10 24.44 16.52
CA GLN A 345 -4.21 23.60 16.94
C GLN A 345 -3.83 22.65 18.09
N LEU A 346 -2.64 22.04 18.01
CA LEU A 346 -2.22 21.02 18.98
C LEU A 346 -1.45 21.60 20.17
N GLY A 347 -0.91 22.82 20.04
CA GLY A 347 0.02 23.41 21.01
C GLY A 347 1.32 22.60 21.14
N ARG A 348 1.81 22.04 20.02
CA ARG A 348 2.98 21.15 19.95
C ARG A 348 3.80 21.42 18.70
N ASP A 349 5.11 21.28 18.82
CA ASP A 349 6.03 21.41 17.69
C ASP A 349 5.81 20.30 16.64
N VAL A 350 5.71 20.71 15.38
CA VAL A 350 5.55 19.84 14.22
C VAL A 350 6.80 19.95 13.35
N THR A 351 7.23 18.81 12.80
CA THR A 351 8.53 18.71 12.10
C THR A 351 8.40 18.42 10.61
N TYR A 352 7.21 18.08 10.17
CA TYR A 352 6.89 17.75 8.79
C TYR A 352 5.37 17.66 8.65
N THR A 353 4.83 18.14 7.53
CA THR A 353 3.45 17.91 7.14
C THR A 353 3.35 17.54 5.66
N LEU A 354 2.30 16.78 5.34
CA LEU A 354 1.92 16.46 3.95
C LEU A 354 0.40 16.39 3.85
N GLY A 355 -0.18 16.91 2.78
CA GLY A 355 -1.63 16.88 2.61
C GLY A 355 -2.06 17.03 1.17
N ALA A 356 -3.35 17.32 0.98
CA ALA A 356 -3.99 17.45 -0.32
C ALA A 356 -3.64 16.27 -1.24
N HIS A 357 -3.79 15.05 -0.71
CA HIS A 357 -3.35 13.80 -1.34
C HIS A 357 -3.97 13.56 -2.72
N ASN A 358 -5.20 14.08 -2.92
CA ASN A 358 -6.01 14.04 -4.14
C ASN A 358 -6.26 15.47 -4.64
N MET A 359 -7.43 16.03 -4.32
CA MET A 359 -7.84 17.42 -4.57
C MET A 359 -8.23 18.08 -3.24
N MET A 360 -8.31 19.42 -3.21
CA MET A 360 -8.96 20.12 -2.11
C MET A 360 -10.47 20.04 -2.34
N TYR A 361 -11.17 19.26 -1.52
CA TYR A 361 -12.52 18.80 -1.82
C TYR A 361 -13.53 19.95 -1.72
N PRO A 362 -14.18 20.37 -2.83
CA PRO A 362 -15.13 21.46 -2.83
C PRO A 362 -16.46 21.00 -2.24
N ILE A 363 -17.03 21.81 -1.36
CA ILE A 363 -18.37 21.57 -0.82
C ILE A 363 -19.08 22.87 -0.48
N HIS A 364 -20.40 22.91 -0.66
CA HIS A 364 -21.20 24.06 -0.26
C HIS A 364 -21.50 24.01 1.23
N ASP A 365 -21.23 25.10 1.93
CA ASP A 365 -21.66 25.33 3.29
C ASP A 365 -23.22 25.39 3.30
N PRO A 366 -23.91 24.51 4.05
CA PRO A 366 -25.36 24.43 4.03
C PRO A 366 -26.05 25.66 4.64
N GLN A 367 -25.33 26.44 5.46
CA GLN A 367 -25.87 27.64 6.09
C GLN A 367 -25.70 28.88 5.21
N SER A 368 -24.52 29.08 4.63
CA SER A 368 -24.20 30.27 3.84
C SER A 368 -24.36 30.10 2.33
N GLY A 369 -24.38 28.85 1.83
CA GLY A 369 -24.30 28.51 0.40
C GLY A 369 -22.91 28.72 -0.21
N GLU A 370 -21.94 29.22 0.56
CA GLU A 370 -20.57 29.48 0.11
C GLU A 370 -19.86 28.17 -0.26
N LEU A 371 -19.08 28.19 -1.34
CA LEU A 371 -18.21 27.06 -1.68
C LEU A 371 -16.92 27.10 -0.82
N VAL A 372 -16.76 26.11 0.05
CA VAL A 372 -15.56 25.90 0.87
C VAL A 372 -14.77 24.70 0.39
N HIS A 373 -13.52 24.57 0.81
CA HIS A 373 -12.64 23.47 0.40
C HIS A 373 -12.07 22.75 1.60
N LEU A 374 -12.24 21.42 1.64
CA LEU A 374 -11.70 20.55 2.69
C LEU A 374 -10.33 20.01 2.26
N ILE A 375 -9.35 20.12 3.15
CA ILE A 375 -7.97 19.73 2.89
C ILE A 375 -7.51 18.78 3.98
N GLY A 376 -7.48 17.48 3.68
CA GLY A 376 -6.91 16.49 4.59
C GLY A 376 -5.37 16.53 4.57
N PHE A 377 -4.76 16.39 5.75
CA PHE A 377 -3.31 16.39 5.90
C PHE A 377 -2.83 15.52 7.07
N GLN A 378 -1.53 15.32 7.13
CA GLN A 378 -0.82 14.58 8.18
C GLN A 378 0.34 15.40 8.71
N GLY A 379 0.82 15.08 9.91
CA GLY A 379 2.01 15.74 10.44
C GLY A 379 2.79 14.91 11.45
N ASN A 380 4.11 15.07 11.42
CA ASN A 380 5.03 14.44 12.35
C ASN A 380 5.29 15.37 13.55
N LEU A 381 5.02 14.88 14.76
CA LEU A 381 5.32 15.61 15.98
C LEU A 381 6.81 15.51 16.34
N ALA A 382 7.33 16.56 16.99
CA ALA A 382 8.67 16.54 17.59
C ALA A 382 8.69 15.66 18.86
N GLY A 383 9.83 15.01 19.11
CA GLY A 383 10.04 14.23 20.33
C GLY A 383 9.11 13.01 20.47
N LYS A 384 9.01 12.49 21.71
CA LYS A 384 8.02 11.50 22.10
C LYS A 384 6.78 12.22 22.62
N ASN A 385 5.62 11.88 22.10
CA ASN A 385 4.35 12.51 22.46
C ASN A 385 3.23 11.45 22.51
N HIS A 386 2.35 11.52 23.50
CA HIS A 386 1.22 10.59 23.67
C HIS A 386 0.14 10.74 22.59
N LEU A 387 0.20 11.82 21.79
CA LEU A 387 -0.65 12.05 20.63
C LEU A 387 -0.13 11.37 19.35
N GLN A 388 1.04 10.73 19.40
CA GLN A 388 1.60 10.00 18.25
C GLN A 388 0.94 8.64 18.09
N TRP A 389 0.82 8.20 16.84
CA TRP A 389 0.58 6.80 16.55
C TRP A 389 1.76 5.96 17.03
N ALA A 390 1.48 4.88 17.75
CA ALA A 390 2.48 4.03 18.37
C ALA A 390 3.57 3.58 17.37
N GLY A 391 4.84 3.79 17.74
CA GLY A 391 6.00 3.49 16.89
C GLY A 391 6.26 4.50 15.78
N SER A 392 5.33 5.41 15.48
CA SER A 392 5.44 6.47 14.46
C SER A 392 5.74 7.84 15.05
N ARG A 393 6.07 8.81 14.20
CA ARG A 393 6.10 10.24 14.54
C ARG A 393 4.79 10.94 14.19
N LEU A 394 3.95 10.31 13.38
CA LEU A 394 2.68 10.88 12.94
C LEU A 394 1.74 11.11 14.11
N TYR A 395 1.02 12.23 14.08
CA TYR A 395 -0.16 12.43 14.91
C TYR A 395 -1.19 11.33 14.63
N ALA A 396 -1.74 10.72 15.69
CA ALA A 396 -2.68 9.60 15.59
C ALA A 396 -4.09 10.00 15.15
N GLY A 397 -4.45 11.28 15.31
CA GLY A 397 -5.73 11.82 14.87
C GLY A 397 -5.79 12.12 13.37
N ALA A 398 -6.95 12.57 12.91
CA ALA A 398 -7.23 12.82 11.49
C ALA A 398 -7.67 14.28 11.26
N LEU A 399 -6.68 15.17 11.18
CA LEU A 399 -6.88 16.60 10.94
C LEU A 399 -7.20 16.92 9.49
N TYR A 400 -8.09 17.89 9.31
CA TYR A 400 -8.33 18.54 8.02
C TYR A 400 -8.54 20.03 8.21
N ALA A 401 -8.17 20.81 7.20
CA ALA A 401 -8.43 22.24 7.15
C ALA A 401 -9.69 22.53 6.32
N ILE A 402 -10.43 23.56 6.70
CA ILE A 402 -11.50 24.15 5.89
C ILE A 402 -11.03 25.52 5.43
N ARG A 403 -10.92 25.69 4.12
CA ARG A 403 -10.63 26.97 3.46
C ARG A 403 -11.92 27.63 2.97
N ARG A 404 -12.17 28.87 3.38
CA ARG A 404 -13.28 29.70 2.91
C ARG A 404 -12.90 30.59 1.72
N ALA A 405 -13.88 31.21 1.06
CA ALA A 405 -13.62 32.04 -0.12
C ALA A 405 -12.88 33.34 0.22
N ASP A 406 -13.04 33.83 1.44
CA ASP A 406 -12.30 34.97 2.00
C ASP A 406 -10.83 34.64 2.36
N GLN A 407 -10.35 33.45 2.02
CA GLN A 407 -8.99 32.94 2.28
C GLN A 407 -8.70 32.65 3.75
N THR A 408 -9.73 32.59 4.61
CA THR A 408 -9.55 32.12 5.99
C THR A 408 -9.51 30.60 6.08
N TYR A 409 -8.75 30.10 7.06
CA TYR A 409 -8.57 28.68 7.34
C TYR A 409 -8.99 28.35 8.78
N SER A 410 -9.64 27.20 8.95
CA SER A 410 -9.91 26.62 10.27
C SER A 410 -9.53 25.14 10.28
N ILE A 411 -9.05 24.65 11.43
CA ILE A 411 -8.67 23.24 11.60
C ILE A 411 -9.77 22.49 12.34
N HIS A 412 -10.09 21.32 11.81
CA HIS A 412 -11.08 20.39 12.34
C HIS A 412 -10.50 18.98 12.36
N GLU A 413 -11.17 18.07 13.05
CA GLU A 413 -10.68 16.71 13.23
C GLU A 413 -11.82 15.70 13.12
N VAL A 414 -11.60 14.66 12.32
CA VAL A 414 -12.52 13.50 12.28
C VAL A 414 -12.52 12.87 13.67
N ASN A 415 -13.71 12.63 14.22
CA ASN A 415 -13.87 12.08 15.57
C ASN A 415 -13.34 13.00 16.70
N ASN A 416 -13.38 14.32 16.46
CA ASN A 416 -12.93 15.37 17.38
C ASN A 416 -11.43 15.20 17.77
N ALA A 417 -10.95 16.00 18.73
CA ALA A 417 -9.56 15.94 19.17
C ALA A 417 -9.15 14.53 19.62
N TYR A 418 -8.05 14.02 19.10
CA TYR A 418 -7.47 12.75 19.51
C TYR A 418 -6.94 12.80 20.96
N SER A 419 -7.14 11.70 21.67
CA SER A 419 -6.52 11.41 22.96
C SER A 419 -6.22 9.91 23.05
N PRO A 420 -5.23 9.49 23.87
CA PRO A 420 -4.94 8.07 24.07
C PRO A 420 -6.21 7.30 24.45
N GLY A 421 -6.45 6.18 23.77
CA GLY A 421 -7.65 5.36 23.91
C GLY A 421 -8.71 5.60 22.83
N LYS A 422 -8.63 6.71 22.08
CA LYS A 422 -9.41 6.87 20.85
C LYS A 422 -8.82 6.02 19.72
N PRO A 423 -9.63 5.65 18.71
CA PRO A 423 -9.11 5.03 17.50
C PRO A 423 -8.01 5.86 16.83
N THR A 424 -6.97 5.18 16.39
CA THR A 424 -5.91 5.79 15.57
C THR A 424 -6.41 5.87 14.14
N LEU A 425 -6.61 7.09 13.64
CA LEU A 425 -7.09 7.33 12.28
C LEU A 425 -5.95 7.76 11.35
N VAL A 426 -5.06 8.65 11.78
CA VAL A 426 -3.87 9.09 11.01
C VAL A 426 -4.23 9.57 9.60
N SER A 427 -4.42 10.87 9.43
CA SER A 427 -4.60 11.55 8.13
C SER A 427 -5.86 11.17 7.33
N PRO A 428 -6.80 12.11 7.13
CA PRO A 428 -7.85 11.97 6.14
C PRO A 428 -7.28 12.21 4.74
N ARG A 429 -7.65 11.36 3.78
CA ARG A 429 -7.14 11.39 2.39
C ARG A 429 -8.23 11.60 1.36
N ALA A 430 -9.43 11.10 1.65
CA ALA A 430 -10.55 11.11 0.74
C ALA A 430 -11.80 11.66 1.42
N PHE A 431 -12.59 12.42 0.66
CA PHE A 431 -13.83 13.05 1.10
C PHE A 431 -14.89 12.81 0.03
N CYS A 432 -16.12 12.53 0.43
CA CYS A 432 -17.26 12.47 -0.49
C CYS A 432 -18.55 12.79 0.24
N LEU A 433 -19.31 13.76 -0.28
CA LEU A 433 -20.70 13.96 0.11
C LEU A 433 -21.52 12.74 -0.29
N SER A 434 -22.37 12.31 0.62
CA SER A 434 -23.23 11.16 0.47
C SER A 434 -24.12 11.29 -0.78
N PRO A 435 -24.20 10.24 -1.62
CA PRO A 435 -25.17 10.16 -2.69
C PRO A 435 -26.58 9.74 -2.21
N PHE A 436 -26.79 9.54 -0.91
CA PHE A 436 -28.02 8.99 -0.35
C PHE A 436 -29.03 10.04 0.14
N GLU A 437 -28.81 11.32 -0.20
CA GLU A 437 -29.68 12.44 0.18
C GLU A 437 -29.87 12.63 1.71
N ASP A 438 -28.88 12.22 2.50
CA ASP A 438 -28.87 12.28 3.97
C ASP A 438 -28.00 13.42 4.54
N ASN A 439 -27.47 14.29 3.67
CA ASN A 439 -26.54 15.38 4.02
C ASN A 439 -25.34 14.94 4.88
N THR A 440 -24.87 13.71 4.70
CA THR A 440 -23.72 13.16 5.42
C THR A 440 -22.46 13.27 4.56
N LEU A 441 -21.32 13.63 5.16
CA LEU A 441 -20.02 13.55 4.49
C LEU A 441 -19.27 12.31 4.98
N PHE A 442 -18.75 11.53 4.03
CA PHE A 442 -17.84 10.41 4.28
C PHE A 442 -16.39 10.87 4.12
N ILE A 443 -15.54 10.47 5.06
CA ILE A 443 -14.11 10.78 5.10
C ILE A 443 -13.35 9.49 5.32
N GLY A 444 -12.39 9.18 4.46
CA GLY A 444 -11.55 7.99 4.57
C GLY A 444 -10.06 8.36 4.59
N GLY A 445 -9.24 7.49 5.18
CA GLY A 445 -7.82 7.79 5.31
C GLY A 445 -6.94 6.65 5.78
N HIS A 446 -5.93 7.02 6.57
CA HIS A 446 -4.74 6.27 6.96
C HIS A 446 -3.53 6.47 6.02
N ASP A 447 -2.35 6.71 6.61
CA ASP A 447 -1.04 6.68 5.92
C ASP A 447 -0.10 5.76 6.69
N SER A 448 0.36 4.71 6.01
CA SER A 448 1.13 3.65 6.67
C SER A 448 2.50 4.10 7.19
N SER A 449 3.11 5.15 6.64
CA SER A 449 4.38 5.72 7.13
C SER A 449 5.50 4.69 7.40
N ASN A 450 5.60 3.64 6.59
CA ASN A 450 6.51 2.51 6.80
C ASN A 450 6.36 1.83 8.18
N ARG A 451 5.13 1.74 8.70
CA ARG A 451 4.77 1.04 9.93
C ARG A 451 3.79 -0.08 9.62
N ILE A 452 3.74 -1.09 10.49
CA ILE A 452 2.73 -2.16 10.40
C ILE A 452 1.36 -1.51 10.37
N SER A 453 0.58 -1.80 9.34
CA SER A 453 -0.67 -1.12 9.00
C SER A 453 -1.77 -2.10 8.64
N ASP A 454 -1.72 -3.29 9.23
CA ASP A 454 -2.64 -4.39 8.93
C ASP A 454 -4.07 -3.96 9.21
N ASP A 455 -4.90 -3.90 8.16
CA ASP A 455 -6.31 -3.52 8.23
C ASP A 455 -6.59 -2.15 8.90
N MET A 456 -5.68 -1.19 8.73
CA MET A 456 -5.85 0.18 9.27
C MET A 456 -6.66 1.13 8.38
N ALA A 457 -7.20 0.68 7.24
CA ALA A 457 -8.06 1.51 6.41
C ALA A 457 -9.41 1.78 7.11
N TRP A 458 -9.83 3.04 7.14
CA TRP A 458 -11.09 3.45 7.76
C TRP A 458 -11.88 4.43 6.88
N ILE A 459 -13.20 4.45 7.09
CA ILE A 459 -14.11 5.49 6.61
C ILE A 459 -15.00 5.90 7.78
N CYS A 460 -14.93 7.17 8.18
CA CYS A 460 -15.86 7.77 9.12
C CYS A 460 -16.90 8.61 8.37
N LYS A 461 -18.05 8.82 8.99
CA LYS A 461 -19.10 9.71 8.47
C LYS A 461 -19.69 10.58 9.57
N ALA A 462 -20.19 11.75 9.20
CA ALA A 462 -20.96 12.64 10.08
C ALA A 462 -21.85 13.58 9.24
N PRO A 463 -22.92 14.15 9.83
CA PRO A 463 -23.70 15.20 9.17
C PRO A 463 -22.80 16.35 8.72
N LEU A 464 -23.09 16.94 7.55
CA LEU A 464 -22.25 17.96 6.95
C LEU A 464 -22.02 19.17 7.87
N GLU A 465 -23.04 19.56 8.65
CA GLU A 465 -22.92 20.64 9.64
C GLU A 465 -21.91 20.35 10.75
N VAL A 466 -21.72 19.08 11.13
CA VAL A 466 -20.69 18.66 12.09
C VAL A 466 -19.31 18.75 11.44
N VAL A 467 -19.18 18.25 10.21
CA VAL A 467 -17.89 18.28 9.49
C VAL A 467 -17.42 19.71 9.21
N LEU A 468 -18.35 20.63 8.95
CA LEU A 468 -18.04 22.03 8.72
C LEU A 468 -17.88 22.86 10.01
N GLY A 469 -18.02 22.23 11.18
CA GLY A 469 -17.91 22.89 12.49
C GLY A 469 -19.05 23.86 12.81
N ILE A 470 -20.16 23.77 12.09
CA ILE A 470 -21.38 24.56 12.33
C ILE A 470 -22.10 24.04 13.59
N LYS A 471 -22.12 22.71 13.76
CA LYS A 471 -22.63 22.03 14.96
C LYS A 471 -21.53 21.18 15.59
N LYS A 472 -21.62 21.01 16.91
CA LYS A 472 -20.72 20.10 17.64
C LYS A 472 -21.17 18.66 17.42
N GLY A 473 -20.24 17.80 17.00
CA GLY A 473 -20.44 16.35 16.93
C GLY A 473 -19.93 15.63 18.18
N LEU A 474 -20.64 14.59 18.61
CA LEU A 474 -20.11 13.63 19.58
C LEU A 474 -19.06 12.71 18.93
N ASP A 475 -18.15 12.18 19.74
CA ASP A 475 -17.16 11.16 19.33
C ASP A 475 -17.86 9.91 18.77
N LEU A 476 -17.16 9.05 18.07
CA LEU A 476 -17.64 7.72 17.71
C LEU A 476 -17.87 6.84 18.95
N THR A 477 -18.71 5.81 18.83
CA THR A 477 -18.92 4.80 19.87
C THR A 477 -18.36 3.43 19.52
N GLU A 478 -18.09 3.21 18.24
CA GLU A 478 -17.61 1.95 17.69
C GLU A 478 -16.20 1.66 18.20
N THR A 479 -15.90 0.39 18.47
CA THR A 479 -14.54 -0.05 18.78
C THR A 479 -13.93 -0.61 17.49
N PRO A 480 -12.73 -0.16 17.10
CA PRO A 480 -12.06 -0.72 15.93
C PRO A 480 -11.88 -2.23 16.04
N LEU A 481 -12.01 -2.92 14.92
CA LEU A 481 -11.74 -4.34 14.77
C LEU A 481 -10.25 -4.60 15.02
N GLU A 482 -9.98 -5.72 15.69
CA GLU A 482 -8.62 -6.22 15.80
C GLU A 482 -8.28 -7.02 14.54
N SER A 483 -7.16 -6.70 13.89
CA SER A 483 -6.68 -7.42 12.72
C SER A 483 -6.39 -8.88 13.08
N ASN A 484 -7.03 -9.81 12.36
CA ASN A 484 -6.91 -11.24 12.64
C ASN A 484 -5.75 -11.85 11.85
N ILE A 485 -4.62 -12.08 12.51
CA ILE A 485 -3.46 -12.74 11.91
C ILE A 485 -3.66 -14.26 11.95
N GLU A 486 -3.52 -14.93 10.80
CA GLU A 486 -3.68 -16.39 10.72
C GLU A 486 -2.79 -17.15 11.72
N GLU A 487 -3.36 -18.15 12.40
CA GLU A 487 -2.68 -18.96 13.42
C GLU A 487 -1.34 -19.55 12.91
N LYS A 488 -1.31 -20.01 11.65
CA LYS A 488 -0.09 -20.53 11.02
C LYS A 488 1.04 -19.49 10.97
N LEU A 489 0.71 -18.20 10.78
CA LEU A 489 1.70 -17.12 10.73
C LEU A 489 2.25 -16.76 12.12
N GLN A 490 1.49 -17.08 13.18
CA GLN A 490 1.87 -16.91 14.58
C GLN A 490 2.64 -18.12 15.12
N ALA A 491 2.55 -19.28 14.47
CA ALA A 491 3.30 -20.47 14.82
C ALA A 491 4.80 -20.31 14.54
N GLY A 492 5.63 -20.94 15.37
CA GLY A 492 7.07 -21.00 15.14
C GLY A 492 7.82 -21.88 16.17
N PRO A 493 9.16 -21.77 16.22
CA PRO A 493 9.96 -20.77 15.51
C PRO A 493 9.98 -20.96 13.99
N VAL A 494 10.21 -19.87 13.26
CA VAL A 494 10.42 -19.87 11.80
C VAL A 494 11.85 -19.43 11.51
N TYR A 495 12.49 -20.11 10.56
CA TYR A 495 13.84 -19.82 10.13
C TYR A 495 13.83 -19.06 8.80
N GLU A 496 14.83 -18.22 8.55
CA GLU A 496 14.95 -17.43 7.32
C GLU A 496 16.36 -17.56 6.76
N LEU A 497 16.50 -18.31 5.66
CA LEU A 497 17.74 -18.36 4.89
C LEU A 497 17.83 -17.11 4.02
N ARG A 498 18.91 -16.33 4.19
CA ARG A 498 19.19 -15.15 3.39
C ARG A 498 20.51 -15.25 2.66
N ILE A 499 20.51 -14.82 1.39
CA ILE A 499 21.70 -14.82 0.53
C ILE A 499 21.90 -13.41 -0.03
N TYR A 500 23.01 -12.81 0.34
CA TYR A 500 23.40 -11.48 -0.10
C TYR A 500 24.53 -11.63 -1.10
N LYS A 501 24.42 -10.94 -2.24
CA LYS A 501 25.45 -10.92 -3.27
C LYS A 501 26.06 -9.53 -3.36
N ALA A 502 27.35 -9.45 -3.10
CA ALA A 502 28.04 -8.16 -3.12
C ALA A 502 28.37 -7.71 -4.55
N ASN A 503 28.37 -6.39 -4.74
CA ASN A 503 28.99 -5.76 -5.89
C ASN A 503 30.50 -6.04 -5.93
N GLU A 504 31.07 -5.89 -7.12
CA GLU A 504 32.51 -5.99 -7.31
C GLU A 504 33.25 -5.02 -6.38
N ASN A 505 34.31 -5.51 -5.73
CA ASN A 505 35.13 -4.76 -4.75
C ASN A 505 34.37 -4.25 -3.52
N ARG A 506 33.13 -4.70 -3.27
CA ARG A 506 32.31 -4.29 -2.10
C ARG A 506 32.12 -5.39 -1.06
N PHE A 507 32.73 -6.56 -1.26
CA PHE A 507 32.50 -7.71 -0.39
C PHE A 507 33.06 -7.49 1.03
N ASP A 508 34.27 -6.95 1.17
CA ASP A 508 34.84 -6.69 2.50
C ASP A 508 34.04 -5.65 3.27
N HIS A 509 33.58 -4.58 2.60
CA HIS A 509 32.66 -3.61 3.22
C HIS A 509 31.35 -4.24 3.65
N LEU A 510 30.81 -5.20 2.88
CA LEU A 510 29.64 -5.95 3.29
C LEU A 510 29.91 -6.76 4.56
N LEU A 511 31.03 -7.48 4.62
CA LEU A 511 31.44 -8.22 5.82
C LEU A 511 31.60 -7.30 7.02
N THR A 512 32.31 -6.17 6.88
CA THR A 512 32.46 -5.15 7.92
C THR A 512 31.12 -4.66 8.44
N ARG A 513 30.15 -4.37 7.57
CA ARG A 513 28.81 -3.94 7.99
C ARG A 513 28.11 -5.01 8.84
N PHE A 514 28.30 -6.28 8.52
CA PHE A 514 27.78 -7.38 9.34
C PHE A 514 28.46 -7.45 10.70
N ARG A 515 29.80 -7.35 10.74
CA ARG A 515 30.58 -7.41 11.98
C ARG A 515 30.25 -6.28 12.95
N GLU A 516 30.14 -5.06 12.45
CA GLU A 516 30.10 -3.86 13.31
C GLU A 516 28.68 -3.43 13.67
N TYR A 517 27.70 -3.70 12.80
CA TYR A 517 26.36 -3.12 12.92
C TYR A 517 25.25 -4.16 12.81
N THR A 518 25.23 -4.92 11.71
CA THR A 518 24.01 -5.66 11.30
C THR A 518 23.58 -6.68 12.35
N ASP A 519 24.50 -7.49 12.86
CA ASP A 519 24.17 -8.56 13.82
C ASP A 519 23.62 -8.04 15.16
N ARG A 520 24.28 -7.03 15.75
CA ARG A 520 23.79 -6.41 16.99
C ARG A 520 22.42 -5.76 16.80
N ILE A 521 22.17 -5.13 15.66
CA ILE A 521 20.86 -4.50 15.38
C ILE A 521 19.80 -5.59 15.13
N PHE A 522 20.12 -6.72 14.48
CA PHE A 522 19.22 -7.87 14.42
C PHE A 522 18.81 -8.35 15.82
N ALA A 523 19.77 -8.55 16.72
CA ALA A 523 19.51 -8.99 18.08
C ALA A 523 18.58 -8.03 18.86
N LYS A 524 18.67 -6.71 18.62
CA LYS A 524 17.77 -5.70 19.20
C LYS A 524 16.30 -5.94 18.86
N TYR A 525 16.01 -6.59 17.73
CA TYR A 525 14.67 -6.82 17.20
C TYR A 525 14.29 -8.30 17.16
N ASN A 526 14.81 -9.12 18.08
CA ASN A 526 14.48 -10.55 18.18
C ASN A 526 14.74 -11.34 16.88
N MET A 527 15.71 -10.91 16.09
CA MET A 527 16.19 -11.62 14.91
C MET A 527 17.48 -12.36 15.32
N GLU A 528 17.35 -13.61 15.73
CA GLU A 528 18.46 -14.43 16.22
C GLU A 528 19.28 -14.96 15.04
N SER A 529 20.53 -14.53 14.87
CA SER A 529 21.40 -15.11 13.85
C SER A 529 21.96 -16.45 14.32
N LEU A 530 21.79 -17.49 13.51
CA LEU A 530 22.35 -18.81 13.78
C LEU A 530 23.75 -19.00 13.18
N GLY A 531 24.22 -18.03 12.39
CA GLY A 531 25.56 -18.06 11.81
C GLY A 531 25.63 -17.40 10.45
N TYR A 532 26.87 -17.12 10.04
CA TYR A 532 27.19 -16.42 8.81
C TYR A 532 28.25 -17.19 8.03
N TRP A 533 28.03 -17.39 6.74
CA TRP A 533 28.88 -18.22 5.91
C TRP A 533 29.20 -17.59 4.57
N VAL A 534 30.32 -18.00 3.99
CA VAL A 534 30.71 -17.62 2.63
C VAL A 534 31.01 -18.86 1.79
N PRO A 535 30.69 -18.87 0.49
CA PRO A 535 31.00 -19.99 -0.38
C PRO A 535 32.50 -20.26 -0.50
N THR A 536 32.90 -21.53 -0.41
CA THR A 536 34.30 -21.96 -0.63
C THR A 536 34.59 -22.20 -2.11
N ASP A 537 33.54 -22.50 -2.89
CA ASP A 537 33.62 -23.00 -4.26
C ASP A 537 32.96 -22.05 -5.28
N GLY A 538 33.23 -22.30 -6.57
CA GLY A 538 32.67 -21.56 -7.70
C GLY A 538 33.55 -20.41 -8.18
N THR A 539 33.02 -19.66 -9.14
CA THR A 539 33.65 -18.47 -9.72
C THR A 539 33.85 -17.36 -8.68
N VAL A 540 34.74 -16.40 -8.95
CA VAL A 540 34.92 -15.21 -8.11
C VAL A 540 33.59 -14.53 -7.80
N ARG A 541 32.71 -14.39 -8.81
CA ARG A 541 31.37 -13.81 -8.64
C ARG A 541 30.49 -14.64 -7.70
N GLN A 542 30.55 -15.98 -7.77
CA GLN A 542 29.81 -16.88 -6.88
C GLN A 542 30.36 -16.89 -5.44
N LYS A 543 31.64 -16.56 -5.23
CA LYS A 543 32.22 -16.45 -3.88
C LYS A 543 31.92 -15.12 -3.18
N ARG A 544 31.51 -14.07 -3.92
CA ARG A 544 31.06 -12.77 -3.37
C ARG A 544 29.65 -12.84 -2.78
N ARG A 545 29.39 -13.84 -1.94
CA ARG A 545 28.11 -14.02 -1.25
C ARG A 545 28.32 -14.23 0.24
N ILE A 546 27.44 -13.64 1.04
CA ILE A 546 27.26 -14.00 2.45
C ILE A 546 25.89 -14.68 2.58
N LEU A 547 25.89 -15.85 3.21
CA LEU A 547 24.71 -16.62 3.54
C LEU A 547 24.54 -16.60 5.05
N TYR A 548 23.31 -16.50 5.53
CA TYR A 548 23.04 -16.57 6.96
C TYR A 548 21.61 -17.04 7.19
N ILE A 549 21.37 -17.58 8.38
CA ILE A 549 20.05 -18.02 8.81
C ILE A 549 19.65 -17.19 10.02
N LEU A 550 18.49 -16.56 9.95
CA LEU A 550 17.85 -15.94 11.11
C LEU A 550 16.77 -16.86 11.66
N LYS A 551 16.60 -16.88 12.96
CA LYS A 551 15.47 -17.49 13.65
C LYS A 551 14.58 -16.38 14.20
N HIS A 552 13.29 -16.54 13.92
CA HIS A 552 12.23 -15.63 14.34
C HIS A 552 11.21 -16.40 15.19
N PRO A 553 10.52 -15.74 16.15
CA PRO A 553 9.50 -16.41 16.95
C PRO A 553 8.34 -16.97 16.09
N SER A 554 7.97 -16.26 15.03
CA SER A 554 6.96 -16.66 14.05
C SER A 554 7.19 -16.01 12.68
N ARG A 555 6.40 -16.38 11.67
CA ARG A 555 6.48 -15.75 10.34
C ARG A 555 6.00 -14.30 10.36
N TYR A 556 4.98 -14.00 11.18
CA TYR A 556 4.46 -12.65 11.38
C TYR A 556 5.45 -11.78 12.17
N ASP A 557 6.10 -12.34 13.19
CA ASP A 557 7.16 -11.63 13.91
C ASP A 557 8.33 -11.31 12.98
N ALA A 558 8.70 -12.21 12.06
CA ALA A 558 9.72 -11.91 11.07
C ALA A 558 9.38 -10.67 10.22
N TYR A 559 8.12 -10.57 9.77
CA TYR A 559 7.61 -9.39 9.06
C TYR A 559 7.72 -8.12 9.92
N SER A 560 7.24 -8.19 11.16
CA SER A 560 7.28 -7.09 12.12
C SER A 560 8.71 -6.65 12.46
N ASN A 561 9.60 -7.61 12.70
CA ASN A 561 11.00 -7.40 13.02
C ASN A 561 11.75 -6.75 11.86
N TRP A 562 11.51 -7.16 10.62
CA TRP A 562 12.08 -6.50 9.44
C TRP A 562 11.61 -5.05 9.29
N ILE A 563 10.34 -4.76 9.62
CA ILE A 563 9.84 -3.37 9.65
C ILE A 563 10.57 -2.57 10.73
N HIS A 564 10.68 -3.12 11.94
CA HIS A 564 11.37 -2.44 13.04
C HIS A 564 12.86 -2.21 12.74
N PHE A 565 13.55 -3.22 12.23
CA PHE A 565 14.94 -3.14 11.78
C PHE A 565 15.13 -2.07 10.71
N THR A 566 14.27 -2.07 9.67
CA THR A 566 14.37 -1.07 8.59
C THR A 566 14.14 0.34 9.11
N ASN A 567 13.33 0.52 10.14
CA ASN A 567 13.04 1.83 10.72
C ASN A 567 13.95 2.22 11.89
N ASP A 568 14.94 1.40 12.22
CA ASP A 568 15.91 1.72 13.26
C ASP A 568 16.77 2.92 12.85
N ARG A 569 16.94 3.87 13.78
CA ARG A 569 17.68 5.10 13.51
C ARG A 569 19.16 4.85 13.25
N GLU A 570 19.76 3.90 13.98
CA GLU A 570 21.14 3.50 13.79
C GLU A 570 21.31 2.82 12.43
N TRP A 571 20.39 1.91 12.08
CA TRP A 571 20.40 1.26 10.76
C TRP A 571 20.29 2.25 9.60
N GLN A 572 19.38 3.22 9.69
CA GLN A 572 19.25 4.27 8.68
C GLN A 572 20.54 5.09 8.54
N GLN A 573 21.22 5.42 9.65
CA GLN A 573 22.53 6.10 9.61
C GLN A 573 23.61 5.23 8.96
N VAL A 574 23.63 3.91 9.24
CA VAL A 574 24.56 2.96 8.63
C VAL A 574 24.38 2.91 7.10
N LEU A 575 23.15 2.93 6.59
CA LEU A 575 22.89 2.94 5.15
C LEU A 575 23.37 4.22 4.45
N GLU A 576 23.42 5.35 5.17
CA GLU A 576 23.92 6.62 4.64
C GLU A 576 25.45 6.76 4.66
N MET A 577 26.16 5.88 5.36
CA MET A 577 27.63 5.90 5.38
C MET A 577 28.19 5.59 3.98
N PRO A 578 29.08 6.44 3.41
CA PRO A 578 29.65 6.22 2.08
C PRO A 578 30.25 4.82 1.88
N THR A 579 30.89 4.28 2.90
CA THR A 579 31.47 2.92 2.95
C THR A 579 30.45 1.83 2.59
N PHE A 580 29.17 2.01 2.96
CA PHE A 580 28.11 1.01 2.83
C PHE A 580 27.08 1.32 1.74
N LYS A 581 27.26 2.38 0.95
CA LYS A 581 26.40 2.68 -0.20
C LYS A 581 26.66 1.74 -1.37
N GLY A 582 25.63 1.07 -1.91
CA GLY A 582 25.76 0.23 -3.10
C GLY A 582 26.51 -1.09 -2.87
N LEU A 583 26.36 -1.70 -1.69
CA LEU A 583 27.03 -2.98 -1.38
C LEU A 583 26.51 -4.16 -2.20
N LEU A 584 25.23 -4.17 -2.54
CA LEU A 584 24.56 -5.34 -3.11
C LEU A 584 24.39 -5.22 -4.62
N ALA A 585 24.68 -6.32 -5.32
CA ALA A 585 24.50 -6.43 -6.77
C ALA A 585 23.05 -6.70 -7.17
N GLU A 586 22.25 -7.24 -6.25
CA GLU A 586 20.84 -7.54 -6.44
C GLU A 586 20.13 -7.54 -5.07
N LYS A 587 18.80 -7.53 -5.09
CA LYS A 587 18.00 -7.68 -3.87
C LYS A 587 18.35 -9.02 -3.21
N PRO A 588 18.51 -9.07 -1.87
CA PRO A 588 18.74 -10.32 -1.17
C PRO A 588 17.68 -11.38 -1.47
N THR A 589 18.13 -12.63 -1.61
CA THR A 589 17.23 -13.77 -1.51
C THR A 589 16.82 -13.95 -0.05
N SER A 590 15.55 -14.27 0.18
CA SER A 590 15.00 -14.61 1.49
C SER A 590 14.06 -15.80 1.31
N LEU A 591 14.27 -16.85 2.11
CA LEU A 591 13.47 -18.06 2.11
C LEU A 591 13.13 -18.43 3.55
N PHE A 592 11.84 -18.33 3.89
CA PHE A 592 11.34 -18.73 5.20
C PHE A 592 11.11 -20.24 5.25
N MET A 593 11.42 -20.87 6.38
CA MET A 593 11.50 -22.32 6.54
C MET A 593 10.97 -22.77 7.90
N ASN A 594 10.28 -23.90 7.91
CA ASN A 594 9.96 -24.67 9.12
C ASN A 594 10.97 -25.78 9.29
N GLU A 595 11.44 -25.98 10.50
CA GLU A 595 12.30 -27.11 10.84
C GLU A 595 11.46 -28.41 10.85
N THR A 596 12.04 -29.48 10.30
CA THR A 596 11.40 -30.80 10.26
C THR A 596 11.54 -31.53 11.59
N GLU A 597 10.63 -32.46 11.90
CA GLU A 597 10.63 -33.21 13.17
C GLU A 597 11.87 -34.08 13.40
N TYR A 598 12.58 -34.46 12.34
CA TYR A 598 13.80 -35.26 12.40
C TYR A 598 15.08 -34.43 12.27
N SER A 599 14.95 -33.11 12.30
CA SER A 599 16.09 -32.20 12.38
C SER A 599 16.77 -32.30 13.75
N ASN A 600 18.09 -32.17 13.78
CA ASN A 600 18.87 -32.31 15.01
C ASN A 600 18.94 -31.02 15.86
N GLN A 601 18.06 -30.04 15.64
CA GLN A 601 18.13 -28.68 16.20
C GLN A 601 19.46 -28.00 15.83
N PHE A 602 19.42 -27.13 14.82
CA PHE A 602 20.61 -26.40 14.36
C PHE A 602 21.37 -25.77 15.54
N GLY A 603 22.67 -26.06 15.67
CA GLY A 603 23.53 -25.64 16.78
C GLY A 603 23.92 -26.76 17.75
N LYS A 604 23.14 -27.84 17.89
CA LYS A 604 23.56 -29.03 18.64
C LYS A 604 24.43 -29.93 17.75
N GLY A 605 25.75 -29.91 17.96
CA GLY A 605 26.69 -30.80 17.27
C GLY A 605 27.54 -30.12 16.18
N PHE A 606 27.54 -28.79 16.10
CA PHE A 606 28.52 -28.06 15.28
C PHE A 606 29.93 -28.28 15.86
N ASN A 607 30.82 -28.90 15.09
CA ASN A 607 32.23 -29.02 15.46
C ASN A 607 33.05 -27.85 14.89
N GLU A 608 33.45 -26.91 15.75
CA GLU A 608 34.22 -25.70 15.39
C GLU A 608 35.61 -26.01 14.84
N GLU A 609 36.25 -27.09 15.29
CA GLU A 609 37.63 -27.42 14.94
C GLU A 609 37.75 -28.14 13.59
N ALA A 610 36.62 -28.57 13.01
CA ALA A 610 36.61 -29.35 11.77
C ALA A 610 35.35 -29.15 10.93
N GLY A 611 35.36 -28.17 10.01
CA GLY A 611 34.93 -28.50 8.66
C GLY A 611 34.30 -27.46 7.75
N VAL A 612 33.97 -27.95 6.55
CA VAL A 612 33.20 -27.27 5.50
C VAL A 612 31.75 -27.68 5.65
N LEU A 613 30.84 -26.71 5.64
CA LEU A 613 29.41 -26.94 5.64
C LEU A 613 28.91 -27.11 4.21
N GLU A 614 27.90 -27.93 4.02
CA GLU A 614 27.22 -28.11 2.74
C GLU A 614 25.74 -27.82 2.89
N LEU A 615 25.29 -26.70 2.33
CA LEU A 615 23.88 -26.37 2.22
C LEU A 615 23.32 -26.99 0.93
N ARG A 616 22.28 -27.81 1.05
CA ARG A 616 21.64 -28.47 -0.08
C ARG A 616 20.18 -28.08 -0.18
N THR A 617 19.75 -27.77 -1.40
CA THR A 617 18.35 -27.44 -1.73
C THR A 617 17.81 -28.48 -2.70
N TYR A 618 16.76 -29.17 -2.26
CA TYR A 618 16.06 -30.19 -3.03
C TYR A 618 14.73 -29.61 -3.49
N THR A 619 14.43 -29.76 -4.79
CA THR A 619 13.11 -29.47 -5.35
C THR A 619 12.43 -30.78 -5.71
N ALA A 620 11.47 -31.18 -4.88
CA ALA A 620 10.61 -32.33 -5.12
C ALA A 620 9.68 -32.07 -6.32
N ARG A 621 9.22 -33.15 -6.93
CA ARG A 621 8.07 -33.09 -7.84
C ARG A 621 6.80 -32.78 -7.06
N GLU A 622 5.80 -32.28 -7.76
CA GLU A 622 4.48 -32.04 -7.19
C GLU A 622 3.94 -33.29 -6.49
N GLY A 623 3.43 -33.12 -5.27
CA GLY A 623 2.93 -34.21 -4.42
C GLY A 623 4.00 -35.14 -3.82
N LYS A 624 5.30 -34.95 -4.11
CA LYS A 624 6.38 -35.86 -3.65
C LYS A 624 7.18 -35.37 -2.46
N LEU A 625 6.92 -34.17 -1.92
CA LEU A 625 7.68 -33.63 -0.77
C LEU A 625 7.54 -34.48 0.49
N SER A 626 6.35 -35.01 0.79
CA SER A 626 6.16 -35.90 1.95
C SER A 626 6.96 -37.20 1.80
N ALA A 627 6.91 -37.86 0.64
CA ALA A 627 7.71 -39.05 0.37
C ALA A 627 9.22 -38.78 0.44
N LEU A 628 9.66 -37.59 -0.01
CA LEU A 628 11.05 -37.17 0.13
C LEU A 628 11.45 -37.03 1.60
N ASN A 629 10.65 -36.34 2.42
CA ASN A 629 10.90 -36.22 3.86
C ASN A 629 10.99 -37.59 4.55
N ASN A 630 10.05 -38.50 4.26
CA ASN A 630 10.05 -39.85 4.83
C ASN A 630 11.35 -40.60 4.50
N ARG A 631 11.82 -40.53 3.26
CA ARG A 631 13.10 -41.16 2.86
C ARG A 631 14.29 -40.59 3.61
N LEU A 632 14.31 -39.26 3.83
CA LEU A 632 15.37 -38.61 4.60
C LEU A 632 15.34 -39.11 6.04
N GLN A 633 14.19 -39.00 6.70
CA GLN A 633 13.96 -39.38 8.09
C GLN A 633 14.27 -40.85 8.38
N SER A 634 13.74 -41.77 7.57
CA SER A 634 13.79 -43.21 7.85
C SER A 634 15.10 -43.88 7.45
N HIS A 635 15.87 -43.28 6.55
CA HIS A 635 17.03 -43.95 5.95
C HIS A 635 18.22 -43.03 5.72
N THR A 636 18.00 -41.90 5.04
CA THR A 636 19.11 -41.14 4.46
C THR A 636 19.99 -40.49 5.53
N THR A 637 19.41 -39.96 6.61
CA THR A 637 20.17 -39.32 7.69
C THR A 637 21.14 -40.30 8.35
N SER A 638 20.71 -41.53 8.65
CA SER A 638 21.57 -42.58 9.22
C SER A 638 22.66 -43.03 8.23
N LEU A 639 22.34 -43.11 6.93
CA LEU A 639 23.34 -43.39 5.91
C LEU A 639 24.35 -42.25 5.76
N PHE A 640 23.95 -40.99 5.93
CA PHE A 640 24.89 -39.88 5.97
C PHE A 640 25.90 -40.03 7.11
N GLU A 641 25.44 -40.34 8.32
CA GLU A 641 26.34 -40.59 9.46
C GLU A 641 27.28 -41.78 9.20
N LYS A 642 26.77 -42.88 8.62
CA LYS A 642 27.57 -44.06 8.21
C LYS A 642 28.76 -43.69 7.32
N HIS A 643 28.60 -42.66 6.49
CA HIS A 643 29.62 -42.17 5.55
C HIS A 643 30.34 -40.91 6.03
N GLY A 644 30.28 -40.60 7.33
CA GLY A 644 31.01 -39.47 7.92
C GLY A 644 30.52 -38.09 7.48
N MET A 645 29.24 -37.99 7.10
CA MET A 645 28.54 -36.73 6.82
C MET A 645 27.63 -36.41 8.00
N ALA A 646 28.04 -35.44 8.83
CA ALA A 646 27.29 -35.10 10.03
C ALA A 646 26.04 -34.27 9.68
N ASN A 647 24.88 -34.69 10.20
CA ASN A 647 23.59 -34.04 9.98
C ASN A 647 23.39 -32.85 10.93
N LEU A 648 23.28 -31.63 10.40
CA LEU A 648 23.06 -30.44 11.24
C LEU A 648 21.59 -30.07 11.36
N ALA A 649 20.89 -29.84 10.24
CA ALA A 649 19.48 -29.46 10.27
C ALA A 649 18.78 -29.67 8.93
N TYR A 650 17.45 -29.76 9.01
CA TYR A 650 16.54 -30.04 7.91
C TYR A 650 15.29 -29.16 8.01
N TRP A 651 14.97 -28.47 6.92
CA TRP A 651 13.84 -27.56 6.82
C TRP A 651 13.00 -27.77 5.56
N THR A 652 11.70 -27.55 5.67
CA THR A 652 10.82 -27.34 4.51
C THR A 652 10.49 -25.87 4.38
N ALA A 653 10.35 -25.35 3.15
CA ALA A 653 9.94 -23.96 2.95
C ALA A 653 8.57 -23.67 3.62
N PHE A 654 8.42 -22.48 4.19
CA PHE A 654 7.20 -22.03 4.88
C PHE A 654 6.21 -21.42 3.89
N ASP A 655 6.70 -20.43 3.14
CA ASP A 655 5.97 -19.72 2.10
C ASP A 655 5.88 -20.63 0.85
N ALA A 656 4.80 -20.51 0.09
CA ALA A 656 4.63 -21.21 -1.17
C ALA A 656 4.92 -20.29 -2.38
N PRO A 657 4.95 -20.86 -3.60
CA PRO A 657 4.70 -22.28 -3.93
C PRO A 657 5.72 -23.26 -3.34
N GLU A 658 6.89 -22.78 -2.89
CA GLU A 658 8.01 -23.57 -2.39
C GLU A 658 7.65 -24.53 -1.25
N ASN A 659 6.73 -24.18 -0.35
CA ASN A 659 6.32 -25.08 0.75
C ASN A 659 5.76 -26.44 0.30
N LYS A 660 5.39 -26.58 -0.98
CA LYS A 660 4.92 -27.84 -1.56
C LYS A 660 6.04 -28.72 -2.10
N THR A 661 7.22 -28.16 -2.34
CA THR A 661 8.28 -28.84 -3.12
C THR A 661 9.66 -28.75 -2.52
N THR A 662 9.94 -27.81 -1.62
CA THR A 662 11.30 -27.44 -1.26
C THR A 662 11.70 -28.00 0.10
N LEU A 663 12.77 -28.79 0.09
CA LEU A 663 13.49 -29.26 1.28
C LEU A 663 14.89 -28.66 1.24
N ILE A 664 15.33 -28.05 2.34
CA ILE A 664 16.67 -27.50 2.54
C ILE A 664 17.31 -28.25 3.70
N TYR A 665 18.59 -28.59 3.60
CA TYR A 665 19.30 -29.17 4.73
C TYR A 665 20.78 -28.81 4.71
N MET A 666 21.40 -28.91 5.88
CA MET A 666 22.81 -28.61 6.07
C MET A 666 23.56 -29.81 6.63
N LEU A 667 24.68 -30.15 6.00
CA LEU A 667 25.62 -31.17 6.43
C LEU A 667 26.96 -30.54 6.84
N GLN A 668 27.70 -31.22 7.70
CA GLN A 668 29.09 -30.88 8.01
C GLN A 668 30.03 -31.99 7.50
N HIS A 669 31.12 -31.58 6.85
CA HIS A 669 32.20 -32.45 6.39
C HIS A 669 33.53 -31.95 6.92
N LYS A 670 34.48 -32.85 7.19
CA LYS A 670 35.82 -32.47 7.67
C LYS A 670 36.54 -31.43 6.79
N ASN A 671 36.42 -31.55 5.48
CA ASN A 671 36.91 -30.60 4.47
C ASN A 671 36.29 -30.91 3.11
N ARG A 672 36.66 -30.15 2.08
CA ARG A 672 36.07 -30.26 0.74
C ARG A 672 36.40 -31.58 0.04
N GLU A 673 37.62 -32.07 0.20
CA GLU A 673 38.10 -33.34 -0.36
C GLU A 673 37.37 -34.53 0.27
N GLN A 674 37.17 -34.48 1.59
CA GLN A 674 36.42 -35.49 2.34
C GLN A 674 34.95 -35.50 1.91
N ALA A 675 34.33 -34.33 1.68
CA ALA A 675 32.97 -34.28 1.17
C ALA A 675 32.80 -35.05 -0.17
N ASN A 676 33.75 -34.91 -1.10
CA ASN A 676 33.73 -35.70 -2.34
C ASN A 676 33.85 -37.21 -2.09
N THR A 677 34.71 -37.59 -1.17
CA THR A 677 34.94 -38.99 -0.80
C THR A 677 33.69 -39.59 -0.16
N ASN A 678 33.09 -38.87 0.80
CA ASN A 678 31.86 -39.25 1.48
C ASN A 678 30.70 -39.43 0.49
N TRP A 679 30.49 -38.47 -0.42
CA TRP A 679 29.43 -38.57 -1.43
C TRP A 679 29.64 -39.75 -2.38
N LYS A 680 30.87 -40.00 -2.81
CA LYS A 680 31.18 -41.15 -3.66
C LYS A 680 30.88 -42.47 -2.93
N ALA A 681 31.28 -42.58 -1.67
CA ALA A 681 31.03 -43.76 -0.84
C ALA A 681 29.52 -43.98 -0.62
N PHE A 682 28.79 -42.93 -0.22
CA PHE A 682 27.33 -42.96 -0.04
C PHE A 682 26.59 -43.39 -1.31
N LEU A 683 26.92 -42.81 -2.47
CA LEU A 683 26.25 -43.17 -3.74
C LEU A 683 26.54 -44.61 -4.17
N SER A 684 27.67 -45.18 -3.74
CA SER A 684 28.03 -46.58 -3.99
C SER A 684 27.51 -47.57 -2.94
N ASP A 685 26.90 -47.10 -1.85
CA ASP A 685 26.40 -47.96 -0.78
C ASP A 685 25.20 -48.80 -1.27
N PRO A 686 25.25 -50.14 -1.18
CA PRO A 686 24.13 -51.00 -1.56
C PRO A 686 22.82 -50.67 -0.83
N ASP A 687 22.89 -50.29 0.45
CA ASP A 687 21.72 -49.92 1.25
C ASP A 687 21.06 -48.67 0.68
N TRP A 688 21.87 -47.67 0.27
CA TRP A 688 21.36 -46.47 -0.41
C TRP A 688 20.77 -46.80 -1.78
N GLN A 689 21.42 -47.66 -2.57
CA GLN A 689 20.91 -48.04 -3.89
C GLN A 689 19.54 -48.71 -3.79
N GLN A 690 19.37 -49.58 -2.79
CA GLN A 690 18.08 -50.20 -2.48
C GLN A 690 17.04 -49.15 -2.06
N VAL A 691 17.35 -48.31 -1.07
CA VAL A 691 16.44 -47.23 -0.60
C VAL A 691 16.07 -46.29 -1.75
N SER A 692 17.01 -45.92 -2.61
CA SER A 692 16.78 -45.06 -3.77
C SER A 692 15.84 -45.73 -4.78
N ALA A 693 16.03 -47.02 -5.08
CA ALA A 693 15.16 -47.77 -5.98
C ALA A 693 13.74 -47.92 -5.41
N GLU A 694 13.61 -48.32 -4.15
CA GLU A 694 12.31 -48.49 -3.48
C GLU A 694 11.54 -47.17 -3.38
N SER A 695 12.21 -46.10 -2.92
CA SER A 695 11.59 -44.78 -2.77
C SER A 695 11.25 -44.06 -4.08
N THR A 696 11.74 -44.56 -5.22
CA THR A 696 11.44 -44.01 -6.56
C THR A 696 10.63 -44.96 -7.44
N SER A 697 10.14 -46.07 -6.89
CA SER A 697 9.25 -47.02 -7.57
C SER A 697 7.99 -46.33 -8.11
N ASP A 698 7.39 -45.44 -7.32
CA ASP A 698 6.25 -44.59 -7.72
C ASP A 698 6.67 -43.31 -8.45
N GLY A 699 7.81 -43.34 -9.15
CA GLY A 699 8.37 -42.26 -9.93
C GLY A 699 9.43 -41.42 -9.20
N LYS A 700 10.14 -40.59 -9.98
CA LYS A 700 11.23 -39.74 -9.46
C LYS A 700 10.71 -38.77 -8.39
N LEU A 701 11.39 -38.72 -7.25
CA LEU A 701 11.05 -37.77 -6.18
C LEU A 701 11.45 -36.32 -6.52
N LEU A 702 12.59 -36.13 -7.19
CA LEU A 702 13.12 -34.81 -7.49
C LEU A 702 12.73 -34.32 -8.90
N ALA A 703 12.44 -33.04 -8.99
CA ALA A 703 12.18 -32.34 -10.25
C ALA A 703 13.48 -32.02 -11.01
N LYS A 704 14.55 -31.71 -10.28
CA LYS A 704 15.89 -31.38 -10.80
C LYS A 704 16.98 -31.93 -9.89
N PRO A 705 18.24 -32.05 -10.37
CA PRO A 705 19.37 -32.37 -9.51
C PRO A 705 19.45 -31.40 -8.33
N PRO A 706 19.84 -31.87 -7.13
CA PRO A 706 20.04 -31.00 -5.99
C PRO A 706 21.03 -29.87 -6.24
N GLU A 707 20.71 -28.70 -5.72
CA GLU A 707 21.65 -27.59 -5.62
C GLU A 707 22.50 -27.78 -4.37
N SER A 708 23.81 -27.52 -4.45
CA SER A 708 24.75 -27.65 -3.34
C SER A 708 25.66 -26.43 -3.27
N LEU A 709 25.85 -25.92 -2.05
CA LEU A 709 26.78 -24.84 -1.73
C LEU A 709 27.68 -25.29 -0.58
N TYR A 710 28.98 -25.35 -0.84
CA TYR A 710 29.99 -25.54 0.18
C TYR A 710 30.36 -24.20 0.80
N LEU A 711 30.38 -24.16 2.12
CA LEU A 711 30.36 -22.98 2.94
C LEU A 711 31.44 -23.09 4.02
N ARG A 712 32.11 -21.98 4.31
CA ARG A 712 32.92 -21.84 5.52
C ARG A 712 32.31 -20.79 6.45
N PRO A 713 32.36 -20.99 7.77
CA PRO A 713 31.91 -19.99 8.72
C PRO A 713 32.75 -18.71 8.61
N LEU A 714 32.11 -17.58 8.85
CA LEU A 714 32.76 -16.31 9.13
C LEU A 714 33.11 -16.24 10.61
N ASP A 715 34.12 -15.44 10.93
CA ASP A 715 34.62 -15.13 12.27
C ASP A 715 33.56 -14.54 13.21
N ILE A 716 32.48 -13.98 12.65
CA ILE A 716 31.34 -13.42 13.38
C ILE A 716 30.22 -14.43 13.65
N SER A 717 30.38 -15.68 13.24
CA SER A 717 29.43 -16.73 13.62
C SER A 717 29.72 -17.11 15.06
N VAL A 718 28.83 -16.72 15.98
CA VAL A 718 28.88 -17.19 17.36
C VAL A 718 28.36 -18.63 17.38
N PRO A 719 29.01 -19.57 18.09
CA PRO A 719 28.54 -20.95 18.21
C PRO A 719 27.21 -21.10 18.95
#